data_AF-A0A8J6D367-F1
#
_entry.id   AF-A0A8J6D367-F1
#
_cell.length_a   1.000
_cell.length_b   1.000
_cell.length_c   1.000
_cell.angle_alpha   90.00
_cell.angle_beta   90.00
_cell.angle_gamma   90.00
#
_symmetry.space_group_name_H-M   'P 1'
#
loop_
_entity.id
_entity.type
_entity.pdbx_description
1 polymer ?
#
loop_
_entity_poly.entity_id
_entity_poly.type
_entity_poly.pdbx_seq_one_letter_code
_entity_poly.pdbx_strand_id
1 'polypeptide(L)'
;MENQNRSGTAGKAIRCKAAVCRNPGEPLVIEEIMVDPPKAWEIRIKILCTSLCHSDVTFWKISTGPFALFPRIFGHEAVGVVESVGEHVEEFQEGDMVVPVFHPNCRECRDCMSQKGNGCSIFGDKLVAEMPRDGTSRFKGMNGETLHHFLSVSSFSEYTVVDEVHVVKISSEFPAEKACLLSCGISTAWKVADIEEGSTVAIFGLGAVGLAVAEGARLRGASKIIGVDLNQEKFEIGKKFGVSDFINPTTCGEKKVSEVIKEITDGGVDYSFECIGLASLMEDAFNSSRVNWGKTVILGVEMHRTPLAIDTYFLLRGRTVTGCFFGGLKAKSDIPILAQKYLHKEINLDGFITHEVNFQDINKAFDLLLEGKNCQFNNHPKKKDKFDGTHGFDENFKGKYVMDLTTVDVEGMEFEVILFYKTYAPKRTDDDGFDKLIYFSYANDFFGQSSCFLIKKDLLLSDRIYMIMKDGDDGFYRLRAKKNCPYLFVLIEEEEEAMENQNRSGTAGKAIRCKAAVCRNPGEPLMIEEIEVEPPKAWEIRIKILCTSLCHTDVTYWKMSTGPLVFFPMIFGHEAVGVVESVGEHVEEFQEGDMVVPVFRPNCRECRDCKSQKGNGCSIFGGELVPAMPRDKTSRFKGMNGETLYHFLSVSSFSQYTVVDVVNVVKISPEFPVDKACLLSCGISTGIGAAWKVADIEEGSTVAIFGLGTVGLAVAEGARLRGASKIIGVDLNQEKIEIGKQFGVTDFINPTTCGENKISENWGKTVILGLEMHRTPLAINTSLLLRGRSVIGCLFGGLKPKSDIPFLAQKYLHKELNLDGFITHEVGFRDINKAFDLLLEGKSLRCIIRMD
;
A
#
# COMPACT_ATOMS: atom_id res chain seq x y z
N MET A 1 35.34 -49.65 -0.01
CA MET A 1 35.79 -49.43 -1.40
C MET A 1 35.18 -48.12 -1.86
N GLU A 2 35.86 -47.01 -1.60
CA GLU A 2 35.41 -45.67 -2.00
C GLU A 2 36.52 -45.04 -2.84
N ASN A 3 36.25 -44.83 -4.13
CA ASN A 3 36.81 -43.79 -4.99
C ASN A 3 36.66 -44.24 -6.44
N GLN A 4 35.65 -43.72 -7.13
CA GLN A 4 35.66 -43.54 -8.58
C GLN A 4 34.47 -42.66 -9.00
N ASN A 5 34.67 -41.34 -8.90
CA ASN A 5 34.09 -40.27 -9.73
C ASN A 5 34.25 -38.92 -8.99
N ARG A 6 35.49 -38.46 -8.82
CA ARG A 6 35.74 -37.03 -8.58
C ARG A 6 36.19 -36.43 -9.90
N SER A 7 35.61 -35.30 -10.29
CA SER A 7 36.14 -34.43 -11.36
C SER A 7 37.68 -34.34 -11.29
N GLY A 8 38.38 -34.45 -12.42
CA GLY A 8 39.85 -34.37 -12.47
C GLY A 8 40.43 -33.02 -12.02
N THR A 9 39.58 -32.00 -11.86
CA THR A 9 39.91 -30.61 -11.53
C THR A 9 39.58 -30.22 -10.08
N ALA A 10 38.91 -31.07 -9.30
CA ALA A 10 38.60 -30.81 -7.90
C ALA A 10 39.88 -30.54 -7.06
N GLY A 11 39.85 -29.49 -6.24
CA GLY A 11 40.98 -29.07 -5.40
C GLY A 11 42.18 -28.45 -6.14
N LYS A 12 42.08 -28.25 -7.46
CA LYS A 12 43.13 -27.64 -8.29
C LYS A 12 42.63 -26.35 -8.91
N ALA A 13 43.52 -25.41 -9.19
CA ALA A 13 43.17 -24.23 -9.98
C ALA A 13 42.85 -24.63 -11.44
N ILE A 14 41.87 -23.96 -12.06
CA ILE A 14 41.44 -24.18 -13.43
C ILE A 14 41.93 -23.03 -14.30
N ARG A 15 42.55 -23.33 -15.44
CA ARG A 15 42.79 -22.36 -16.52
C ARG A 15 41.57 -22.34 -17.43
N CYS A 16 40.92 -21.19 -17.60
CA CYS A 16 39.76 -21.04 -18.46
C CYS A 16 39.66 -19.64 -19.06
N LYS A 17 38.73 -19.42 -19.99
CA LYS A 17 38.48 -18.10 -20.59
C LYS A 17 37.54 -17.27 -19.72
N ALA A 18 37.79 -15.97 -19.68
CA ALA A 18 36.90 -14.97 -19.10
C ALA A 18 36.91 -13.68 -19.93
N ALA A 19 35.84 -12.89 -19.80
CA ALA A 19 35.76 -11.54 -20.35
C ALA A 19 36.17 -10.55 -19.26
N VAL A 20 37.39 -10.06 -19.34
CA VAL A 20 37.97 -9.18 -18.32
C VAL A 20 37.84 -7.73 -18.77
N CYS A 21 37.26 -6.90 -17.92
CA CYS A 21 37.27 -5.47 -18.10
C CYS A 21 38.49 -4.88 -17.39
N ARG A 22 39.38 -4.24 -18.16
CA ARG A 22 40.64 -3.69 -17.65
C ARG A 22 40.49 -2.27 -17.12
N ASN A 23 39.65 -1.44 -17.74
CA ASN A 23 39.38 -0.07 -17.32
C ASN A 23 37.90 0.30 -17.54
N PRO A 24 37.37 1.31 -16.82
CA PRO A 24 35.99 1.76 -16.97
C PRO A 24 35.64 2.13 -18.42
N GLY A 25 34.53 1.61 -18.92
CA GLY A 25 34.00 1.94 -20.24
C GLY A 25 34.80 1.37 -21.43
N GLU A 26 35.87 0.61 -21.19
CA GLU A 26 36.64 -0.04 -22.26
C GLU A 26 36.04 -1.40 -22.63
N PRO A 27 36.15 -1.83 -23.90
CA PRO A 27 35.71 -3.16 -24.33
C PRO A 27 36.31 -4.27 -23.46
N LEU A 28 35.52 -5.30 -23.18
CA LEU A 28 35.97 -6.47 -22.43
C LEU A 28 36.94 -7.30 -23.29
N VAL A 29 38.01 -7.78 -22.68
CA VAL A 29 39.03 -8.61 -23.35
C VAL A 29 38.77 -10.08 -23.00
N ILE A 30 38.56 -10.91 -24.02
CA ILE A 30 38.50 -12.36 -23.84
C ILE A 30 39.92 -12.90 -23.68
N GLU A 31 40.27 -13.33 -22.49
CA GLU A 31 41.59 -13.84 -22.16
C GLU A 31 41.51 -15.07 -21.26
N GLU A 32 42.62 -15.79 -21.13
CA GLU A 32 42.72 -16.89 -20.19
C GLU A 32 43.05 -16.36 -18.79
N ILE A 33 42.46 -16.99 -17.78
CA ILE A 33 42.64 -16.68 -16.38
C ILE A 33 42.82 -17.97 -15.58
N MET A 34 43.28 -17.84 -14.34
CA MET A 34 43.28 -18.91 -13.35
C MET A 34 42.13 -18.70 -12.35
N VAL A 35 41.33 -19.74 -12.16
CA VAL A 35 40.25 -19.83 -11.16
C VAL A 35 40.67 -20.77 -10.04
N ASP A 36 40.88 -20.24 -8.85
CA ASP A 36 41.28 -21.01 -7.68
C ASP A 36 40.19 -22.04 -7.26
N PRO A 37 40.54 -23.13 -6.58
CA PRO A 37 39.54 -24.06 -6.02
C PRO A 37 38.68 -23.38 -4.94
N PRO A 38 37.44 -23.85 -4.73
CA PRO A 38 36.58 -23.29 -3.69
C PRO A 38 37.16 -23.60 -2.29
N LYS A 39 37.14 -22.60 -1.40
CA LYS A 39 37.44 -22.78 0.03
C LYS A 39 36.19 -23.20 0.81
N ALA A 40 36.31 -23.30 2.13
CA ALA A 40 35.17 -23.59 3.00
C ALA A 40 33.96 -22.68 2.70
N TRP A 41 32.78 -23.30 2.59
CA TRP A 41 31.48 -22.68 2.24
C TRP A 41 31.35 -22.15 0.81
N GLU A 42 32.33 -22.41 -0.06
CA GLU A 42 32.33 -21.94 -1.43
C GLU A 42 32.04 -23.06 -2.43
N ILE A 43 31.52 -22.68 -3.59
CA ILE A 43 31.10 -23.57 -4.66
C ILE A 43 31.73 -23.05 -5.95
N ARG A 44 32.42 -23.94 -6.67
CA ARG A 44 32.90 -23.63 -8.02
C ARG A 44 31.92 -24.16 -9.06
N ILE A 45 31.48 -23.28 -9.93
CA ILE A 45 30.41 -23.52 -10.90
C ILE A 45 30.99 -23.38 -12.31
N LYS A 46 30.71 -24.36 -13.16
CA LYS A 46 30.89 -24.26 -14.61
C LYS A 46 29.71 -23.53 -15.22
N ILE A 47 29.93 -22.35 -15.80
CA ILE A 47 28.87 -21.52 -16.37
C ILE A 47 28.43 -22.07 -17.73
N LEU A 48 27.14 -22.41 -17.84
CA LEU A 48 26.53 -22.87 -19.08
C LEU A 48 25.97 -21.72 -19.91
N CYS A 49 25.33 -20.77 -19.24
CA CYS A 49 24.66 -19.64 -19.86
C CYS A 49 24.73 -18.44 -18.90
N THR A 50 24.89 -17.26 -19.47
CA THR A 50 24.82 -16.00 -18.75
C THR A 50 24.08 -14.96 -19.58
N SER A 51 23.38 -14.02 -18.94
CA SER A 51 22.75 -12.88 -19.61
C SER A 51 23.40 -11.57 -19.19
N LEU A 52 23.16 -10.53 -20.00
CA LEU A 52 23.66 -9.17 -19.77
C LEU A 52 22.50 -8.27 -19.35
N CYS A 53 22.70 -7.50 -18.29
CA CYS A 53 21.72 -6.53 -17.80
C CYS A 53 22.31 -5.11 -17.77
N HIS A 54 21.44 -4.10 -17.71
CA HIS A 54 21.85 -2.69 -17.54
C HIS A 54 22.68 -2.44 -16.29
N SER A 55 22.58 -3.28 -15.26
CA SER A 55 23.47 -3.22 -14.10
C SER A 55 24.92 -3.45 -14.49
N ASP A 56 25.22 -4.44 -15.35
CA ASP A 56 26.59 -4.70 -15.79
C ASP A 56 27.15 -3.50 -16.57
N VAL A 57 26.35 -2.91 -17.48
CA VAL A 57 26.71 -1.71 -18.25
C VAL A 57 26.93 -0.50 -17.34
N THR A 58 26.07 -0.32 -16.33
CA THR A 58 26.19 0.80 -15.40
C THR A 58 27.50 0.71 -14.62
N PHE A 59 27.79 -0.44 -14.01
CA PHE A 59 29.04 -0.62 -13.27
C PHE A 59 30.28 -0.63 -14.16
N TRP A 60 30.16 -1.12 -15.40
CA TRP A 60 31.20 -1.04 -16.41
C TRP A 60 31.62 0.41 -16.71
N LYS A 61 30.70 1.36 -16.70
CA LYS A 61 30.98 2.79 -16.96
C LYS A 61 31.48 3.57 -15.74
N ILE A 62 31.31 3.05 -14.52
CA ILE A 62 31.69 3.77 -13.29
C ILE A 62 33.21 3.89 -13.20
N SER A 63 33.71 5.13 -13.27
CA SER A 63 35.13 5.46 -13.21
C SER A 63 35.60 6.07 -11.89
N THR A 64 34.69 6.33 -10.95
CA THR A 64 35.01 6.96 -9.66
C THR A 64 34.27 6.30 -8.49
N GLY A 65 34.81 6.48 -7.29
CA GLY A 65 34.21 5.97 -6.05
C GLY A 65 34.52 4.49 -5.77
N PRO A 66 33.95 3.94 -4.68
CA PRO A 66 34.31 2.60 -4.19
C PRO A 66 33.90 1.45 -5.12
N PHE A 67 33.05 1.73 -6.12
CA PHE A 67 32.59 0.73 -7.10
C PHE A 67 33.47 0.66 -8.36
N ALA A 68 34.33 1.67 -8.59
CA ALA A 68 35.26 1.74 -9.72
C ALA A 68 36.51 0.86 -9.48
N LEU A 69 36.31 -0.46 -9.40
CA LEU A 69 37.36 -1.44 -9.14
C LEU A 69 37.61 -2.28 -10.39
N PHE A 70 38.83 -2.21 -10.90
CA PHE A 70 39.30 -2.88 -12.11
C PHE A 70 40.76 -3.35 -11.89
N PRO A 71 41.21 -4.44 -12.54
CA PRO A 71 40.49 -5.26 -13.50
C PRO A 71 39.42 -6.16 -12.84
N ARG A 72 38.32 -6.42 -13.54
CA ARG A 72 37.14 -7.12 -12.99
C ARG A 72 36.47 -8.03 -14.03
N ILE A 73 35.85 -9.11 -13.54
CA ILE A 73 34.95 -9.97 -14.31
C ILE A 73 33.51 -9.65 -13.93
N PHE A 74 32.72 -9.19 -14.90
CA PHE A 74 31.29 -8.84 -14.73
C PHE A 74 30.37 -10.07 -14.86
N GLY A 75 29.05 -9.83 -14.88
CA GLY A 75 28.04 -10.87 -15.02
C GLY A 75 27.48 -11.30 -13.67
N HIS A 76 26.16 -11.23 -13.53
CA HIS A 76 25.42 -11.62 -12.33
C HIS A 76 24.13 -12.39 -12.65
N GLU A 77 23.89 -12.65 -13.94
CA GLU A 77 22.76 -13.43 -14.42
C GLU A 77 23.26 -14.70 -15.08
N ALA A 78 23.15 -15.85 -14.41
CA ALA A 78 23.79 -17.07 -14.88
C ALA A 78 23.09 -18.35 -14.43
N VAL A 79 23.38 -19.43 -15.13
CA VAL A 79 23.15 -20.80 -14.68
C VAL A 79 24.38 -21.65 -14.98
N GLY A 80 24.63 -22.62 -14.13
CA GLY A 80 25.75 -23.52 -14.31
C GLY A 80 25.54 -24.87 -13.67
N VAL A 81 26.60 -25.67 -13.72
CA VAL A 81 26.68 -26.96 -13.03
C VAL A 81 27.80 -26.87 -12.01
N VAL A 82 27.55 -27.36 -10.79
CA VAL A 82 28.57 -27.45 -9.75
C VAL A 82 29.70 -28.36 -10.23
N GLU A 83 30.91 -27.81 -10.29
CA GLU A 83 32.12 -28.55 -10.64
C GLU A 83 32.80 -29.12 -9.39
N SER A 84 32.88 -28.33 -8.32
CA SER A 84 33.37 -28.78 -7.02
C SER A 84 32.83 -27.90 -5.89
N VAL A 85 32.83 -28.45 -4.68
CA VAL A 85 32.43 -27.76 -3.46
C VAL A 85 33.59 -27.74 -2.48
N GLY A 86 33.67 -26.69 -1.67
CA GLY A 86 34.65 -26.61 -0.59
C GLY A 86 34.15 -27.26 0.70
N GLU A 87 34.97 -27.15 1.75
CA GLU A 87 34.63 -27.70 3.08
C GLU A 87 33.33 -27.10 3.63
N HIS A 88 32.57 -27.87 4.42
CA HIS A 88 31.31 -27.47 5.05
C HIS A 88 30.11 -27.18 4.11
N VAL A 89 30.26 -27.28 2.79
CA VAL A 89 29.11 -27.21 1.89
C VAL A 89 28.34 -28.53 1.95
N GLU A 90 27.10 -28.49 2.45
CA GLU A 90 26.23 -29.66 2.59
C GLU A 90 25.04 -29.67 1.61
N GLU A 91 24.57 -28.48 1.19
CA GLU A 91 23.36 -28.34 0.33
C GLU A 91 23.63 -28.71 -1.14
N PHE A 92 24.89 -28.74 -1.57
CA PHE A 92 25.29 -28.86 -2.98
C PHE A 92 26.35 -29.94 -3.19
N GLN A 93 26.33 -30.56 -4.36
CA GLN A 93 27.33 -31.54 -4.79
C GLN A 93 27.69 -31.39 -6.27
N GLU A 94 28.82 -31.98 -6.68
CA GLU A 94 29.24 -32.04 -8.09
C GLU A 94 28.11 -32.56 -8.98
N GLY A 95 27.87 -31.89 -10.11
CA GLY A 95 26.83 -32.24 -11.08
C GLY A 95 25.47 -31.56 -10.84
N ASP A 96 25.25 -30.92 -9.70
CA ASP A 96 24.00 -30.17 -9.46
C ASP A 96 23.87 -28.97 -10.42
N MET A 97 22.69 -28.81 -11.02
CA MET A 97 22.36 -27.59 -11.78
C MET A 97 21.97 -26.47 -10.83
N VAL A 98 22.62 -25.32 -10.97
CA VAL A 98 22.52 -24.22 -10.01
C VAL A 98 22.43 -22.86 -10.69
N VAL A 99 21.71 -21.95 -10.03
CA VAL A 99 21.60 -20.54 -10.38
C VAL A 99 22.35 -19.73 -9.31
N PRO A 100 23.52 -19.14 -9.62
CA PRO A 100 24.13 -18.15 -8.74
C PRO A 100 23.30 -16.86 -8.71
N VAL A 101 23.15 -16.27 -7.53
CA VAL A 101 22.30 -15.10 -7.27
C VAL A 101 23.10 -14.03 -6.54
N PHE A 102 22.99 -12.78 -6.99
CA PHE A 102 23.71 -11.68 -6.34
C PHE A 102 23.20 -11.37 -4.93
N HIS A 103 21.94 -11.71 -4.64
CA HIS A 103 21.32 -11.43 -3.35
C HIS A 103 21.51 -12.64 -2.39
N PRO A 104 22.19 -12.47 -1.24
CA PRO A 104 22.46 -13.59 -0.33
C PRO A 104 21.22 -14.04 0.42
N ASN A 105 21.15 -15.34 0.74
CA ASN A 105 20.12 -15.92 1.61
C ASN A 105 20.70 -17.03 2.51
N CYS A 106 21.13 -16.66 3.72
CA CYS A 106 21.76 -17.59 4.67
C CYS A 106 20.79 -18.51 5.43
N ARG A 107 19.47 -18.25 5.39
CA ARG A 107 18.42 -18.99 6.13
C ARG A 107 18.54 -19.04 7.67
N GLU A 108 19.51 -18.34 8.27
CA GLU A 108 19.72 -18.40 9.73
C GLU A 108 19.49 -17.06 10.44
N CYS A 109 19.81 -15.94 9.78
CA CYS A 109 19.66 -14.63 10.42
C CYS A 109 18.19 -14.24 10.59
N ARG A 110 17.90 -13.37 11.57
CA ARG A 110 16.54 -12.87 11.87
C ARG A 110 15.79 -12.40 10.62
N ASP A 111 16.45 -11.69 9.71
CA ASP A 111 15.81 -11.16 8.51
C ASP A 111 15.58 -12.24 7.44
N CYS A 112 16.49 -13.21 7.28
CA CYS A 112 16.26 -14.37 6.40
C CYS A 112 15.13 -15.27 6.91
N MET A 113 14.93 -15.34 8.23
CA MET A 113 13.82 -16.08 8.86
C MET A 113 12.49 -15.32 8.80
N SER A 114 12.52 -13.99 8.80
CA SER A 114 11.34 -13.11 8.70
C SER A 114 10.71 -13.16 7.30
N GLN A 115 9.38 -13.20 7.20
CA GLN A 115 8.69 -13.10 5.90
C GLN A 115 8.58 -11.66 5.34
N LYS A 116 9.04 -10.65 6.10
CA LYS A 116 8.82 -9.22 5.81
C LYS A 116 9.86 -8.57 4.90
N GLY A 117 10.96 -9.26 4.64
CA GLY A 117 12.03 -8.76 3.78
C GLY A 117 12.90 -9.90 3.24
N ASN A 118 13.79 -9.55 2.33
CA ASN A 118 14.76 -10.47 1.75
C ASN A 118 16.22 -10.12 2.05
N GLY A 119 16.49 -8.94 2.62
CA GLY A 119 17.82 -8.49 3.04
C GLY A 119 18.46 -9.40 4.09
N CYS A 120 19.62 -10.01 3.79
CA CYS A 120 20.36 -10.80 4.77
C CYS A 120 21.20 -9.89 5.68
N SER A 121 20.95 -9.92 6.99
CA SER A 121 21.72 -9.14 7.98
C SER A 121 23.20 -9.54 8.09
N ILE A 122 23.57 -10.76 7.70
CA ILE A 122 24.95 -11.26 7.87
C ILE A 122 25.80 -10.94 6.63
N PHE A 123 25.24 -11.14 5.44
CA PHE A 123 25.97 -11.05 4.16
C PHE A 123 25.54 -9.88 3.27
N GLY A 124 24.46 -9.16 3.61
CA GLY A 124 23.85 -8.14 2.74
C GLY A 124 24.46 -6.73 2.82
N ASP A 125 25.18 -6.39 3.90
CA ASP A 125 25.63 -5.00 4.15
C ASP A 125 26.91 -4.59 3.39
N LYS A 126 27.49 -5.49 2.58
CA LYS A 126 28.71 -5.20 1.83
C LYS A 126 28.57 -5.64 0.38
N LEU A 127 28.49 -4.67 -0.53
CA LEU A 127 28.85 -4.88 -1.94
C LEU A 127 30.37 -5.14 -1.99
N VAL A 128 30.76 -6.38 -1.72
CA VAL A 128 32.16 -6.80 -1.73
C VAL A 128 32.60 -7.08 -3.17
N ALA A 129 33.79 -6.60 -3.51
CA ALA A 129 34.46 -6.92 -4.77
C ALA A 129 35.23 -8.26 -4.70
N GLU A 130 35.09 -8.98 -3.60
CA GLU A 130 35.83 -10.20 -3.25
C GLU A 130 34.91 -11.19 -2.52
N MET A 131 35.40 -12.38 -2.18
CA MET A 131 34.60 -13.36 -1.44
C MET A 131 34.18 -12.82 -0.05
N PRO A 132 32.93 -13.01 0.37
CA PRO A 132 32.38 -12.35 1.56
C PRO A 132 32.99 -12.82 2.88
N ARG A 133 33.55 -14.04 2.95
CA ARG A 133 34.08 -14.62 4.19
C ARG A 133 35.53 -14.29 4.47
N ASP A 134 36.38 -14.23 3.45
CA ASP A 134 37.82 -14.02 3.61
C ASP A 134 38.36 -12.76 2.92
N GLY A 135 37.54 -12.05 2.15
CA GLY A 135 37.92 -10.82 1.47
C GLY A 135 38.98 -11.00 0.38
N THR A 136 39.13 -12.21 -0.17
CA THR A 136 40.09 -12.52 -1.23
C THR A 136 39.41 -12.90 -2.55
N SER A 137 40.09 -12.67 -3.66
CA SER A 137 39.61 -13.11 -4.98
C SER A 137 39.82 -14.61 -5.17
N ARG A 138 39.12 -15.16 -6.16
CA ARG A 138 39.33 -16.51 -6.71
C ARG A 138 39.86 -16.45 -8.15
N PHE A 139 40.09 -15.26 -8.67
CA PHE A 139 40.51 -15.02 -10.04
C PHE A 139 41.88 -14.37 -10.09
N LYS A 140 42.75 -14.92 -10.93
CA LYS A 140 44.07 -14.34 -11.24
C LYS A 140 44.25 -14.29 -12.75
N GLY A 141 44.79 -13.19 -13.27
CA GLY A 141 45.27 -13.16 -14.64
C GLY A 141 46.51 -14.05 -14.81
N MET A 142 46.88 -14.37 -16.05
CA MET A 142 48.08 -15.16 -16.34
C MET A 142 49.38 -14.48 -15.84
N ASN A 143 49.30 -13.17 -15.62
CA ASN A 143 50.14 -12.29 -14.82
C ASN A 143 50.54 -12.65 -13.40
N GLY A 144 49.61 -13.36 -12.74
CA GLY A 144 49.47 -13.36 -11.29
C GLY A 144 48.72 -12.14 -10.70
N GLU A 145 48.20 -11.20 -11.50
CA GLU A 145 47.42 -10.08 -10.98
C GLU A 145 46.03 -10.51 -10.51
N THR A 146 45.53 -9.91 -9.44
CA THR A 146 44.18 -10.17 -8.92
C THR A 146 43.14 -9.58 -9.86
N LEU A 147 42.13 -10.38 -10.22
CA LEU A 147 40.93 -9.90 -10.91
C LEU A 147 39.78 -9.86 -9.91
N HIS A 148 39.05 -8.76 -9.85
CA HIS A 148 37.98 -8.57 -8.87
C HIS A 148 36.70 -9.30 -9.26
N HIS A 149 35.97 -9.75 -8.24
CA HIS A 149 34.61 -10.25 -8.38
C HIS A 149 33.60 -9.12 -8.61
N PHE A 150 32.42 -9.49 -9.06
CA PHE A 150 31.28 -8.62 -9.31
C PHE A 150 30.00 -9.24 -8.75
N LEU A 151 29.37 -8.52 -7.81
CA LEU A 151 28.10 -8.88 -7.19
C LEU A 151 28.03 -10.33 -6.68
N SER A 152 29.15 -10.85 -6.15
CA SER A 152 29.29 -12.22 -5.65
C SER A 152 29.01 -13.33 -6.69
N VAL A 153 29.03 -13.03 -8.00
CA VAL A 153 28.72 -14.00 -9.06
C VAL A 153 29.80 -14.09 -10.14
N SER A 154 30.18 -12.97 -10.79
CA SER A 154 31.19 -12.93 -11.87
C SER A 154 31.02 -13.99 -12.96
N SER A 155 29.86 -14.02 -13.61
CA SER A 155 29.50 -15.06 -14.58
C SER A 155 30.06 -14.87 -15.99
N PHE A 156 30.76 -13.78 -16.30
CA PHE A 156 31.44 -13.61 -17.59
C PHE A 156 32.79 -14.36 -17.61
N SER A 157 32.74 -15.63 -17.22
CA SER A 157 33.85 -16.58 -17.15
C SER A 157 33.29 -17.99 -17.35
N GLU A 158 34.08 -18.90 -17.93
CA GLU A 158 33.68 -20.32 -18.06
C GLU A 158 33.50 -21.01 -16.69
N TYR A 159 34.25 -20.56 -15.68
CA TYR A 159 34.13 -21.01 -14.29
C TYR A 159 34.11 -19.83 -13.34
N THR A 160 33.28 -19.91 -12.30
CA THR A 160 33.23 -18.94 -11.21
C THR A 160 33.22 -19.64 -9.85
N VAL A 161 33.58 -18.92 -8.80
CA VAL A 161 33.50 -19.39 -7.41
C VAL A 161 32.61 -18.43 -6.63
N VAL A 162 31.64 -18.98 -5.91
CA VAL A 162 30.63 -18.22 -5.16
C VAL A 162 30.44 -18.82 -3.77
N ASP A 163 29.96 -18.03 -2.83
CA ASP A 163 29.55 -18.54 -1.50
C ASP A 163 28.21 -19.29 -1.61
N GLU A 164 28.01 -20.34 -0.84
CA GLU A 164 26.76 -21.12 -0.85
C GLU A 164 25.50 -20.30 -0.54
N VAL A 165 25.62 -19.15 0.14
CA VAL A 165 24.48 -18.26 0.41
C VAL A 165 23.98 -17.55 -0.85
N HIS A 166 24.80 -17.55 -1.91
CA HIS A 166 24.55 -16.97 -3.22
C HIS A 166 24.18 -18.02 -4.28
N VAL A 167 23.78 -19.24 -3.89
CA VAL A 167 23.47 -20.31 -4.83
C VAL A 167 22.09 -20.89 -4.58
N VAL A 168 21.36 -21.16 -5.66
CA VAL A 168 20.09 -21.88 -5.64
C VAL A 168 20.16 -23.11 -6.53
N LYS A 169 19.79 -24.27 -5.99
CA LYS A 169 19.66 -25.51 -6.75
C LYS A 169 18.35 -25.49 -7.55
N ILE A 170 18.42 -25.89 -8.83
CA ILE A 170 17.26 -26.01 -9.71
C ILE A 170 17.20 -27.41 -10.35
N SER A 171 16.04 -27.78 -10.89
CA SER A 171 15.91 -29.03 -11.64
C SER A 171 16.74 -28.99 -12.91
N SER A 172 17.45 -30.08 -13.21
CA SER A 172 18.16 -30.27 -14.48
C SER A 172 17.24 -30.34 -15.70
N GLU A 173 15.93 -30.50 -15.49
CA GLU A 173 14.92 -30.43 -16.56
C GLU A 173 14.65 -29.00 -17.03
N PHE A 174 15.03 -28.00 -16.23
CA PHE A 174 14.80 -26.61 -16.56
C PHE A 174 15.79 -26.16 -17.67
N PRO A 175 15.32 -25.51 -18.76
CA PRO A 175 16.20 -25.06 -19.83
C PRO A 175 17.24 -24.06 -19.31
N ALA A 176 18.53 -24.36 -19.52
CA ALA A 176 19.63 -23.54 -19.00
C ALA A 176 19.57 -22.09 -19.53
N GLU A 177 19.23 -21.93 -20.81
CA GLU A 177 18.99 -20.65 -21.45
C GLU A 177 17.77 -19.89 -20.93
N LYS A 178 16.99 -20.42 -19.98
CA LYS A 178 15.93 -19.66 -19.32
C LYS A 178 16.27 -19.43 -17.85
N ALA A 179 17.01 -20.36 -17.25
CA ALA A 179 17.34 -20.35 -15.84
C ALA A 179 18.14 -19.11 -15.43
N CYS A 180 19.06 -18.64 -16.28
CA CYS A 180 19.93 -17.51 -15.93
C CYS A 180 19.15 -16.21 -15.66
N LEU A 181 17.94 -16.08 -16.22
CA LEU A 181 17.12 -14.89 -16.04
C LEU A 181 16.44 -14.83 -14.66
N LEU A 182 16.37 -15.96 -13.95
CA LEU A 182 15.73 -16.07 -12.64
C LEU A 182 16.58 -15.44 -11.52
N SER A 183 17.84 -15.11 -11.77
CA SER A 183 18.73 -14.55 -10.74
C SER A 183 18.72 -13.02 -10.63
N CYS A 184 17.96 -12.31 -11.48
CA CYS A 184 17.87 -10.85 -11.42
C CYS A 184 16.51 -10.29 -11.89
N GLY A 185 16.49 -9.58 -13.03
CA GLY A 185 15.43 -8.64 -13.41
C GLY A 185 14.04 -9.27 -13.60
N ILE A 186 13.97 -10.52 -14.05
CA ILE A 186 12.67 -11.17 -14.34
C ILE A 186 11.97 -11.67 -13.08
N SER A 187 12.74 -11.96 -12.04
CA SER A 187 12.21 -12.33 -10.73
C SER A 187 11.68 -11.12 -9.95
N THR A 188 11.70 -9.92 -10.55
CA THR A 188 11.43 -8.67 -9.85
C THR A 188 9.93 -8.33 -9.83
N ALA A 189 9.44 -8.02 -8.62
CA ALA A 189 8.22 -7.25 -8.32
C ALA A 189 6.82 -7.91 -8.36
N TRP A 190 6.73 -9.22 -8.13
CA TRP A 190 5.43 -9.86 -7.85
C TRP A 190 5.02 -9.87 -6.36
N LYS A 191 6.00 -9.90 -5.43
CA LYS A 191 5.76 -10.12 -3.98
C LYS A 191 5.54 -8.83 -3.18
N VAL A 192 6.29 -7.76 -3.46
CA VAL A 192 6.27 -6.53 -2.63
C VAL A 192 5.05 -5.66 -2.84
N ALA A 193 4.59 -5.53 -4.07
CA ALA A 193 3.37 -4.80 -4.35
C ALA A 193 2.13 -5.51 -3.80
N ASP A 194 2.14 -6.85 -3.90
CA ASP A 194 1.01 -7.73 -3.61
C ASP A 194 -0.25 -7.24 -4.34
N ILE A 195 -0.16 -7.18 -5.67
CA ILE A 195 -1.22 -6.62 -6.53
C ILE A 195 -2.50 -7.43 -6.32
N GLU A 196 -3.58 -6.74 -6.00
CA GLU A 196 -4.90 -7.35 -5.87
C GLU A 196 -5.57 -7.51 -7.24
N GLU A 197 -6.36 -8.57 -7.39
CA GLU A 197 -7.15 -8.82 -8.60
C GLU A 197 -8.07 -7.63 -8.90
N GLY A 198 -8.23 -7.31 -10.19
CA GLY A 198 -9.03 -6.18 -10.66
C GLY A 198 -8.35 -4.81 -10.53
N SER A 199 -7.16 -4.72 -9.94
CA SER A 199 -6.45 -3.46 -9.75
C SER A 199 -5.91 -2.84 -11.04
N THR A 200 -5.68 -1.53 -10.99
CA THR A 200 -5.02 -0.77 -12.06
C THR A 200 -3.55 -0.53 -11.75
N VAL A 201 -2.69 -0.68 -12.76
CA VAL A 201 -1.22 -0.63 -12.61
C VAL A 201 -0.62 0.34 -13.63
N ALA A 202 0.33 1.19 -13.20
CA ALA A 202 1.20 1.96 -14.11
C ALA A 202 2.67 1.54 -13.97
N ILE A 203 3.39 1.43 -15.09
CA ILE A 203 4.78 0.96 -15.15
C ILE A 203 5.60 1.98 -15.91
N PHE A 204 6.52 2.65 -15.22
CA PHE A 204 7.44 3.64 -15.78
C PHE A 204 8.73 2.95 -16.21
N GLY A 205 8.89 2.80 -17.53
CA GLY A 205 10.00 2.10 -18.20
C GLY A 205 9.64 0.66 -18.54
N LEU A 206 9.57 0.35 -19.84
CA LEU A 206 9.29 -1.00 -20.37
C LEU A 206 10.57 -1.74 -20.79
N GLY A 207 11.59 -1.71 -19.91
CA GLY A 207 12.75 -2.60 -20.00
C GLY A 207 12.44 -3.99 -19.45
N ALA A 208 13.45 -4.86 -19.31
CA ALA A 208 13.24 -6.22 -18.78
C ALA A 208 12.54 -6.22 -17.40
N VAL A 209 12.92 -5.32 -16.48
CA VAL A 209 12.26 -5.19 -15.17
C VAL A 209 10.81 -4.75 -15.31
N GLY A 210 10.51 -3.73 -16.14
CA GLY A 210 9.15 -3.26 -16.34
C GLY A 210 8.24 -4.29 -17.03
N LEU A 211 8.78 -5.07 -17.97
CA LEU A 211 8.06 -6.18 -18.57
C LEU A 211 7.82 -7.33 -17.57
N ALA A 212 8.73 -7.57 -16.64
CA ALA A 212 8.52 -8.50 -15.53
C ALA A 212 7.44 -8.02 -14.56
N VAL A 213 7.39 -6.71 -14.27
CA VAL A 213 6.27 -6.10 -13.53
C VAL A 213 4.95 -6.30 -14.27
N ALA A 214 4.91 -6.10 -15.59
CA ALA A 214 3.71 -6.30 -16.40
C ALA A 214 3.21 -7.76 -16.32
N GLU A 215 4.13 -8.72 -16.47
CA GLU A 215 3.82 -10.14 -16.35
C GLU A 215 3.33 -10.50 -14.94
N GLY A 216 3.98 -9.97 -13.90
CA GLY A 216 3.55 -10.13 -12.51
C GLY A 216 2.15 -9.54 -12.27
N ALA A 217 1.87 -8.36 -12.79
CA ALA A 217 0.56 -7.72 -12.70
C ALA A 217 -0.53 -8.53 -13.44
N ARG A 218 -0.22 -9.05 -14.63
CA ARG A 218 -1.11 -9.93 -15.40
C ARG A 218 -1.44 -11.21 -14.62
N LEU A 219 -0.43 -11.85 -14.04
CA LEU A 219 -0.59 -13.07 -13.24
C LEU A 219 -1.40 -12.86 -11.96
N ARG A 220 -1.36 -11.65 -11.41
CA ARG A 220 -2.14 -11.23 -10.25
C ARG A 220 -3.55 -10.74 -10.61
N GLY A 221 -3.92 -10.77 -11.90
CA GLY A 221 -5.26 -10.42 -12.37
C GLY A 221 -5.53 -8.90 -12.40
N ALA A 222 -4.51 -8.07 -12.61
CA ALA A 222 -4.72 -6.64 -12.83
C ALA A 222 -5.67 -6.41 -14.03
N SER A 223 -6.65 -5.52 -13.87
CA SER A 223 -7.65 -5.24 -14.91
C SER A 223 -7.11 -4.30 -16.00
N LYS A 224 -6.13 -3.47 -15.66
CA LYS A 224 -5.52 -2.48 -16.55
C LYS A 224 -4.04 -2.31 -16.21
N ILE A 225 -3.18 -2.39 -17.22
CA ILE A 225 -1.73 -2.27 -17.09
C ILE A 225 -1.25 -1.21 -18.09
N ILE A 226 -0.88 -0.03 -17.57
CA ILE A 226 -0.46 1.13 -18.34
C ILE A 226 1.07 1.16 -18.39
N GLY A 227 1.65 0.99 -19.58
CA GLY A 227 3.09 1.17 -19.80
C GLY A 227 3.43 2.62 -20.15
N VAL A 228 4.50 3.16 -19.57
CA VAL A 228 5.02 4.50 -19.86
C VAL A 228 6.46 4.36 -20.36
N ASP A 229 6.71 4.71 -21.62
CA ASP A 229 8.06 4.69 -22.21
C ASP A 229 8.16 5.71 -23.36
N LEU A 230 9.38 6.17 -23.66
CA LEU A 230 9.63 7.06 -24.80
C LEU A 230 9.59 6.31 -26.14
N ASN A 231 9.94 5.02 -26.12
CA ASN A 231 9.96 4.20 -27.33
C ASN A 231 8.61 3.51 -27.54
N GLN A 232 7.86 3.96 -28.54
CA GLN A 232 6.56 3.40 -28.93
C GLN A 232 6.63 1.92 -29.31
N GLU A 233 7.76 1.45 -29.89
CA GLU A 233 7.93 0.05 -30.31
C GLU A 233 7.87 -0.92 -29.12
N LYS A 234 8.21 -0.46 -27.91
CA LYS A 234 8.10 -1.27 -26.70
C LYS A 234 6.66 -1.58 -26.31
N PHE A 235 5.68 -0.84 -26.82
CA PHE A 235 4.27 -1.18 -26.57
C PHE A 235 3.90 -2.53 -27.17
N GLU A 236 4.33 -2.82 -28.41
CA GLU A 236 4.02 -4.11 -29.06
C GLU A 236 4.67 -5.29 -28.34
N ILE A 237 5.84 -5.07 -27.72
CA ILE A 237 6.47 -6.05 -26.84
C ILE A 237 5.67 -6.17 -25.54
N GLY A 238 5.34 -5.04 -24.91
CA GLY A 238 4.59 -4.97 -23.65
C GLY A 238 3.24 -5.68 -23.71
N LYS A 239 2.52 -5.62 -24.84
CA LYS A 239 1.26 -6.34 -25.03
C LYS A 239 1.39 -7.84 -24.78
N LYS A 240 2.53 -8.44 -25.13
CA LYS A 240 2.82 -9.87 -24.90
C LYS A 240 2.95 -10.23 -23.41
N PHE A 241 3.19 -9.23 -22.56
CA PHE A 241 3.31 -9.35 -21.11
C PHE A 241 2.09 -8.76 -20.37
N GLY A 242 1.01 -8.42 -21.10
CA GLY A 242 -0.24 -7.94 -20.52
C GLY A 242 -0.40 -6.42 -20.45
N VAL A 243 0.53 -5.62 -20.97
CA VAL A 243 0.34 -4.15 -21.07
C VAL A 243 -0.87 -3.86 -21.96
N SER A 244 -1.89 -3.21 -21.39
CA SER A 244 -3.15 -2.91 -22.06
C SER A 244 -3.15 -1.53 -22.70
N ASP A 245 -2.47 -0.57 -22.09
CA ASP A 245 -2.44 0.84 -22.49
C ASP A 245 -1.00 1.34 -22.51
N PHE A 246 -0.72 2.35 -23.32
CA PHE A 246 0.61 2.94 -23.44
C PHE A 246 0.55 4.46 -23.45
N ILE A 247 1.46 5.09 -22.73
CA ILE A 247 1.66 6.54 -22.74
C ILE A 247 3.08 6.84 -23.16
N ASN A 248 3.21 7.59 -24.25
CA ASN A 248 4.46 8.24 -24.59
C ASN A 248 4.49 9.64 -23.94
N PRO A 249 5.44 9.92 -23.03
CA PRO A 249 5.53 11.24 -22.39
C PRO A 249 5.62 12.39 -23.40
N THR A 250 6.25 12.17 -24.57
CA THR A 250 6.45 13.22 -25.59
C THR A 250 5.16 13.65 -26.30
N THR A 251 4.09 12.85 -26.21
CA THR A 251 2.80 13.14 -26.84
C THR A 251 1.77 13.71 -25.86
N CYS A 252 2.16 13.97 -24.60
CA CYS A 252 1.25 14.46 -23.55
C CYS A 252 0.99 15.98 -23.61
N GLY A 253 1.67 16.71 -24.50
CA GLY A 253 1.57 18.17 -24.59
C GLY A 253 2.12 18.84 -23.33
N GLU A 254 1.35 19.75 -22.73
CA GLU A 254 1.71 20.45 -21.49
C GLU A 254 1.42 19.64 -20.22
N LYS A 255 0.65 18.55 -20.33
CA LYS A 255 0.27 17.71 -19.19
C LYS A 255 1.42 16.82 -18.74
N LYS A 256 1.54 16.62 -17.43
CA LYS A 256 2.42 15.59 -16.87
C LYS A 256 1.84 14.20 -17.09
N VAL A 257 2.68 13.17 -17.18
CA VAL A 257 2.20 11.79 -17.37
C VAL A 257 1.33 11.36 -16.19
N SER A 258 1.65 11.74 -14.95
CA SER A 258 0.79 11.48 -13.80
C SER A 258 -0.63 12.09 -13.90
N GLU A 259 -0.80 13.21 -14.60
CA GLU A 259 -2.11 13.83 -14.85
C GLU A 259 -2.90 13.02 -15.88
N VAL A 260 -2.25 12.64 -16.99
CA VAL A 260 -2.85 11.76 -18.00
C VAL A 260 -3.29 10.43 -17.39
N ILE A 261 -2.45 9.82 -16.55
CA ILE A 261 -2.81 8.58 -15.84
C ILE A 261 -4.04 8.79 -14.97
N LYS A 262 -4.11 9.88 -14.19
CA LYS A 262 -5.30 10.17 -13.35
C LYS A 262 -6.57 10.32 -14.17
N GLU A 263 -6.49 10.95 -15.34
CA GLU A 263 -7.64 11.13 -16.24
C GLU A 263 -8.17 9.79 -16.75
N ILE A 264 -7.28 8.89 -17.23
CA ILE A 264 -7.69 7.59 -17.81
C ILE A 264 -8.00 6.50 -16.78
N THR A 265 -7.85 6.78 -15.48
CA THR A 265 -8.06 5.84 -14.36
C THR A 265 -9.02 6.36 -13.28
N ASP A 266 -9.67 7.51 -13.49
CA ASP A 266 -10.58 8.12 -12.51
C ASP A 266 -9.88 8.34 -11.14
N GLY A 267 -8.80 9.13 -11.17
CA GLY A 267 -8.11 9.62 -9.97
C GLY A 267 -6.78 8.93 -9.64
N GLY A 268 -6.28 8.03 -10.49
CA GLY A 268 -4.96 7.42 -10.39
C GLY A 268 -5.00 5.89 -10.25
N VAL A 269 -3.86 5.26 -10.51
CA VAL A 269 -3.69 3.81 -10.41
C VAL A 269 -3.61 3.31 -8.97
N ASP A 270 -4.00 2.06 -8.74
CA ASP A 270 -3.87 1.40 -7.43
C ASP A 270 -2.38 1.14 -7.11
N TYR A 271 -1.60 0.74 -8.13
CA TYR A 271 -0.17 0.50 -8.00
C TYR A 271 0.62 1.21 -9.11
N SER A 272 1.73 1.85 -8.76
CA SER A 272 2.68 2.37 -9.75
C SER A 272 4.09 1.83 -9.49
N PHE A 273 4.82 1.56 -10.56
CA PHE A 273 6.17 1.01 -10.51
C PHE A 273 7.15 1.88 -11.27
N GLU A 274 8.26 2.26 -10.64
CA GLU A 274 9.36 2.95 -11.31
C GLU A 274 10.48 1.95 -11.59
N CYS A 275 10.81 1.77 -12.87
CA CYS A 275 11.72 0.72 -13.34
C CYS A 275 12.91 1.28 -14.13
N ILE A 276 13.28 2.56 -13.92
CA ILE A 276 14.34 3.24 -14.70
C ILE A 276 15.49 3.68 -13.79
N GLY A 277 15.21 4.33 -12.67
CA GLY A 277 16.21 4.88 -11.75
C GLY A 277 16.38 6.40 -11.86
N LEU A 278 15.31 7.14 -12.15
CA LEU A 278 15.35 8.61 -12.20
C LEU A 278 14.42 9.23 -11.15
N ALA A 279 14.98 10.05 -10.25
CA ALA A 279 14.22 10.66 -9.14
C ALA A 279 12.96 11.42 -9.60
N SER A 280 13.02 12.13 -10.73
CA SER A 280 11.87 12.84 -11.31
C SER A 280 10.76 11.89 -11.77
N LEU A 281 11.10 10.72 -12.30
CA LEU A 281 10.11 9.69 -12.68
C LEU A 281 9.57 8.95 -11.47
N MET A 282 10.37 8.79 -10.41
CA MET A 282 9.90 8.24 -9.14
C MET A 282 8.82 9.15 -8.52
N GLU A 283 9.02 10.47 -8.59
CA GLU A 283 8.03 11.45 -8.15
C GLU A 283 6.77 11.40 -9.02
N ASP A 284 6.90 11.32 -10.35
CA ASP A 284 5.75 11.25 -11.25
C ASP A 284 4.96 9.93 -11.08
N ALA A 285 5.67 8.81 -10.87
CA ALA A 285 5.07 7.53 -10.50
C ALA A 285 4.29 7.62 -9.18
N PHE A 286 4.85 8.26 -8.16
CA PHE A 286 4.14 8.53 -6.90
C PHE A 286 2.88 9.38 -7.13
N ASN A 287 3.00 10.45 -7.90
CA ASN A 287 1.92 11.37 -8.18
C ASN A 287 0.81 10.74 -9.05
N SER A 288 1.11 9.72 -9.86
CA SER A 288 0.15 8.99 -10.69
C SER A 288 -0.76 8.02 -9.90
N SER A 289 -0.36 7.64 -8.69
CA SER A 289 -1.11 6.72 -7.85
C SER A 289 -2.34 7.38 -7.22
N ARG A 290 -3.36 6.58 -6.91
CA ARG A 290 -4.60 7.08 -6.32
C ARG A 290 -4.39 7.61 -4.89
N VAL A 291 -5.17 8.61 -4.52
CA VAL A 291 -5.30 9.03 -3.12
C VAL A 291 -5.92 7.88 -2.29
N ASN A 292 -5.74 7.91 -0.96
CA ASN A 292 -6.24 6.97 0.05
C ASN A 292 -5.49 5.64 0.17
N TRP A 293 -5.09 4.99 -0.93
CA TRP A 293 -4.40 3.68 -0.85
C TRP A 293 -3.39 3.40 -1.95
N GLY A 294 -3.11 4.34 -2.87
CA GLY A 294 -2.16 4.13 -3.95
C GLY A 294 -0.78 3.73 -3.42
N LYS A 295 -0.21 2.67 -3.97
CA LYS A 295 1.13 2.17 -3.60
C LYS A 295 2.11 2.34 -4.76
N THR A 296 3.21 3.03 -4.51
CA THR A 296 4.30 3.20 -5.46
C THR A 296 5.50 2.34 -5.06
N VAL A 297 6.02 1.55 -5.99
CA VAL A 297 7.16 0.65 -5.78
C VAL A 297 8.33 1.11 -6.66
N ILE A 298 9.41 1.51 -6.01
CA ILE A 298 10.66 1.92 -6.67
C ILE A 298 11.53 0.67 -6.86
N LEU A 299 11.90 0.40 -8.11
CA LEU A 299 12.77 -0.71 -8.51
C LEU A 299 14.04 -0.21 -9.21
N GLY A 300 13.96 0.94 -9.88
CA GLY A 300 15.10 1.60 -10.49
C GLY A 300 16.12 2.10 -9.45
N VAL A 301 17.40 2.03 -9.82
CA VAL A 301 18.51 2.48 -8.96
C VAL A 301 18.96 3.88 -9.40
N GLU A 302 18.79 4.87 -8.53
CA GLU A 302 19.26 6.24 -8.77
C GLU A 302 20.77 6.34 -8.46
N MET A 303 21.58 6.57 -9.49
CA MET A 303 23.05 6.50 -9.40
C MET A 303 23.71 7.82 -9.00
N HIS A 304 23.00 8.95 -9.04
CA HIS A 304 23.53 10.28 -8.71
C HIS A 304 23.29 10.67 -7.24
N ARG A 305 22.67 9.78 -6.45
CA ARG A 305 22.22 10.00 -5.07
C ARG A 305 21.23 11.16 -4.93
N THR A 306 20.48 11.44 -6.00
CA THR A 306 19.40 12.43 -5.96
C THR A 306 18.27 11.86 -5.09
N PRO A 307 17.85 12.54 -4.01
CA PRO A 307 16.77 12.05 -3.18
C PRO A 307 15.43 12.14 -3.91
N LEU A 308 14.54 11.20 -3.62
CA LEU A 308 13.14 11.29 -4.01
C LEU A 308 12.47 12.35 -3.14
N ALA A 309 11.94 13.40 -3.76
CA ALA A 309 11.21 14.47 -3.10
C ALA A 309 9.70 14.21 -3.19
N ILE A 310 9.02 14.06 -2.06
CA ILE A 310 7.57 13.82 -2.00
C ILE A 310 6.89 14.87 -1.14
N ASP A 311 5.80 15.46 -1.65
CA ASP A 311 4.90 16.27 -0.82
C ASP A 311 4.21 15.38 0.23
N THR A 312 4.53 15.63 1.50
CA THR A 312 4.01 14.88 2.66
C THR A 312 2.50 14.95 2.77
N TYR A 313 1.87 15.99 2.23
CA TYR A 313 0.41 16.10 2.17
C TYR A 313 -0.21 14.90 1.44
N PHE A 314 0.40 14.44 0.34
CA PHE A 314 -0.12 13.29 -0.40
C PHE A 314 0.12 11.95 0.30
N LEU A 315 1.24 11.82 1.04
CA LEU A 315 1.46 10.67 1.93
C LEU A 315 0.38 10.60 3.00
N LEU A 316 0.11 11.72 3.69
CA LEU A 316 -0.90 11.79 4.76
C LEU A 316 -2.30 11.41 4.26
N ARG A 317 -2.62 11.71 3.00
CA ARG A 317 -3.87 11.25 2.37
C ARG A 317 -3.82 9.80 1.90
N GLY A 318 -2.95 8.95 2.45
CA GLY A 318 -2.99 7.50 2.34
C GLY A 318 -2.16 6.87 1.22
N ARG A 319 -1.35 7.65 0.48
CA ARG A 319 -0.39 7.05 -0.46
C ARG A 319 0.79 6.41 0.28
N THR A 320 1.35 5.37 -0.33
CA THR A 320 2.53 4.66 0.16
C THR A 320 3.62 4.66 -0.89
N VAL A 321 4.87 4.85 -0.46
CA VAL A 321 6.05 4.58 -1.29
C VAL A 321 6.91 3.51 -0.63
N THR A 322 7.37 2.54 -1.42
CA THR A 322 8.26 1.46 -0.99
C THR A 322 9.22 1.12 -2.13
N GLY A 323 10.14 0.18 -1.90
CA GLY A 323 10.99 -0.38 -2.93
C GLY A 323 11.44 -1.78 -2.55
N CYS A 324 12.16 -2.44 -3.46
CA CYS A 324 12.77 -3.72 -3.17
C CYS A 324 13.93 -4.05 -4.12
N PHE A 325 14.96 -4.69 -3.56
CA PHE A 325 15.95 -5.41 -4.33
C PHE A 325 15.41 -6.80 -4.64
N PHE A 326 15.75 -7.28 -5.83
CA PHE A 326 15.43 -8.64 -6.26
C PHE A 326 13.95 -9.02 -6.07
N GLY A 327 13.05 -8.06 -6.31
CA GLY A 327 11.60 -8.26 -6.19
C GLY A 327 11.07 -8.57 -4.79
N GLY A 328 11.89 -8.40 -3.74
CA GLY A 328 11.58 -8.85 -2.38
C GLY A 328 11.66 -10.37 -2.21
N LEU A 329 12.31 -11.08 -3.15
CA LEU A 329 12.38 -12.53 -3.13
C LEU A 329 13.51 -13.05 -2.26
N LYS A 330 13.24 -14.16 -1.58
CA LYS A 330 14.25 -15.01 -0.96
C LYS A 330 14.65 -16.07 -1.98
N ALA A 331 15.85 -15.92 -2.54
CA ALA A 331 16.29 -16.71 -3.69
C ALA A 331 16.09 -18.22 -3.50
N LYS A 332 16.53 -18.78 -2.36
CA LYS A 332 16.49 -20.24 -2.15
C LYS A 332 15.08 -20.82 -1.93
N SER A 333 14.05 -20.00 -1.68
CA SER A 333 12.65 -20.46 -1.60
C SER A 333 11.85 -20.09 -2.84
N ASP A 334 12.08 -18.90 -3.38
CA ASP A 334 11.19 -18.29 -4.36
C ASP A 334 11.58 -18.63 -5.81
N ILE A 335 12.89 -18.79 -6.12
CA ILE A 335 13.33 -19.17 -7.49
C ILE A 335 12.82 -20.56 -7.90
N PRO A 336 12.87 -21.61 -7.05
CA PRO A 336 12.31 -22.91 -7.41
C PRO A 336 10.82 -22.86 -7.76
N ILE A 337 10.04 -22.00 -7.07
CA ILE A 337 8.62 -21.79 -7.35
C ILE A 337 8.44 -21.11 -8.72
N LEU A 338 9.22 -20.07 -9.02
CA LEU A 338 9.18 -19.41 -10.33
C LEU A 338 9.56 -20.38 -11.47
N ALA A 339 10.56 -21.24 -11.23
CA ALA A 339 10.94 -22.28 -12.18
C ALA A 339 9.78 -23.27 -12.45
N GLN A 340 9.12 -23.75 -11.40
CA GLN A 340 7.94 -24.62 -11.56
C GLN A 340 6.81 -23.94 -12.32
N LYS A 341 6.52 -22.67 -12.02
CA LYS A 341 5.50 -21.89 -12.75
C LYS A 341 5.81 -21.74 -14.24
N TYR A 342 7.08 -21.56 -14.60
CA TYR A 342 7.48 -21.57 -16.01
C TYR A 342 7.27 -22.95 -16.65
N LEU A 343 7.66 -24.04 -15.98
CA LEU A 343 7.45 -25.40 -16.49
C LEU A 343 5.96 -25.73 -16.69
N HIS A 344 5.09 -25.16 -15.85
CA HIS A 344 3.63 -25.24 -16.01
C HIS A 344 3.04 -24.23 -17.01
N LYS A 345 3.89 -23.46 -17.71
CA LYS A 345 3.50 -22.44 -18.70
C LYS A 345 2.65 -21.31 -18.13
N GLU A 346 2.77 -21.03 -16.83
CA GLU A 346 2.10 -19.91 -16.19
C GLU A 346 2.83 -18.59 -16.48
N ILE A 347 4.17 -18.61 -16.45
CA ILE A 347 5.04 -17.44 -16.66
C ILE A 347 5.68 -17.48 -18.05
N ASN A 348 5.70 -16.34 -18.74
CA ASN A 348 6.40 -16.16 -20.00
C ASN A 348 7.86 -15.71 -19.79
N LEU A 349 8.81 -16.65 -19.75
CA LEU A 349 10.26 -16.32 -19.79
C LEU A 349 10.79 -16.17 -21.22
N ASP A 350 10.14 -16.81 -22.19
CA ASP A 350 10.63 -16.87 -23.58
C ASP A 350 10.63 -15.50 -24.24
N GLY A 351 9.62 -14.67 -23.94
CA GLY A 351 9.49 -13.32 -24.50
C GLY A 351 10.60 -12.35 -24.09
N PHE A 352 11.39 -12.66 -23.07
CA PHE A 352 12.48 -11.79 -22.60
C PHE A 352 13.79 -11.98 -23.37
N ILE A 353 13.93 -13.09 -24.12
CA ILE A 353 15.13 -13.38 -24.87
C ILE A 353 14.93 -12.94 -26.31
N THR A 354 15.60 -11.84 -26.67
CA THR A 354 15.53 -11.26 -28.02
C THR A 354 16.74 -11.62 -28.89
N HIS A 355 17.90 -11.91 -28.29
CA HIS A 355 19.12 -12.29 -29.00
C HIS A 355 19.90 -13.34 -28.22
N GLU A 356 20.56 -14.23 -28.95
CA GLU A 356 21.57 -15.15 -28.43
C GLU A 356 22.93 -14.81 -29.07
N VAL A 357 23.97 -14.65 -28.25
CA VAL A 357 25.32 -14.27 -28.67
C VAL A 357 26.33 -15.28 -28.13
N ASN A 358 27.38 -15.60 -28.90
CA ASN A 358 28.45 -16.44 -28.39
C ASN A 358 29.28 -15.66 -27.36
N PHE A 359 29.81 -16.33 -26.33
CA PHE A 359 30.60 -15.65 -25.29
C PHE A 359 31.83 -14.91 -25.83
N GLN A 360 32.44 -15.37 -26.92
CA GLN A 360 33.56 -14.67 -27.58
C GLN A 360 33.16 -13.30 -28.15
N ASP A 361 31.87 -13.11 -28.45
CA ASP A 361 31.30 -11.90 -29.04
C ASP A 361 30.65 -11.01 -27.96
N ILE A 362 31.08 -11.10 -26.69
CA ILE A 362 30.43 -10.41 -25.55
C ILE A 362 30.24 -8.91 -25.76
N ASN A 363 31.22 -8.22 -26.37
CA ASN A 363 31.12 -6.78 -26.64
C ASN A 363 29.96 -6.44 -27.59
N LYS A 364 29.61 -7.34 -28.53
CA LYS A 364 28.45 -7.15 -29.41
C LYS A 364 27.14 -7.10 -28.61
N ALA A 365 27.03 -7.87 -27.53
CA ALA A 365 25.85 -7.81 -26.67
C ALA A 365 25.80 -6.52 -25.84
N PHE A 366 26.95 -5.98 -25.42
CA PHE A 366 27.02 -4.63 -24.83
C PHE A 366 26.54 -3.58 -25.83
N ASP A 367 26.98 -3.65 -27.08
CA ASP A 367 26.53 -2.74 -28.14
C ASP A 367 25.01 -2.84 -28.38
N LEU A 368 24.48 -4.06 -28.49
CA LEU A 368 23.04 -4.29 -28.64
C LEU A 368 22.24 -3.71 -27.47
N LEU A 369 22.70 -3.90 -26.23
CA LEU A 369 22.02 -3.35 -25.06
C LEU A 369 22.08 -1.80 -25.05
N LEU A 370 23.19 -1.20 -25.48
CA LEU A 370 23.33 0.26 -25.63
C LEU A 370 22.45 0.83 -26.75
N GLU A 371 22.20 0.07 -27.82
CA GLU A 371 21.22 0.40 -28.86
C GLU A 371 19.75 0.24 -28.40
N GLY A 372 19.52 -0.27 -27.19
CA GLY A 372 18.18 -0.54 -26.65
C GLY A 372 17.58 -1.89 -27.05
N LYS A 373 18.41 -2.86 -27.43
CA LYS A 373 18.03 -4.24 -27.81
C LYS A 373 18.58 -5.26 -26.79
N ASN A 374 17.71 -5.99 -26.08
CA ASN A 374 18.14 -6.95 -25.02
C ASN A 374 18.85 -8.20 -25.59
N CYS A 375 19.74 -8.85 -24.82
CA CYS A 375 20.54 -10.01 -25.27
C CYS A 375 20.81 -11.05 -24.17
N GLN A 376 21.06 -12.31 -24.57
CA GLN A 376 21.53 -13.42 -23.74
C GLN A 376 22.74 -14.13 -24.40
N PHE A 377 23.62 -14.78 -23.62
CA PHE A 377 24.77 -15.55 -24.12
C PHE A 377 24.58 -17.07 -24.02
N ASN A 378 25.08 -17.82 -25.00
CA ASN A 378 25.09 -19.28 -24.97
C ASN A 378 26.51 -19.85 -25.13
N ASN A 379 26.95 -20.75 -24.26
CA ASN A 379 28.24 -21.46 -24.37
C ASN A 379 28.14 -22.83 -25.08
N HIS A 380 26.94 -23.27 -25.48
CA HIS A 380 26.76 -24.54 -26.18
C HIS A 380 26.51 -24.39 -27.69
N PRO A 381 27.22 -25.16 -28.56
CA PRO A 381 26.89 -25.22 -29.98
C PRO A 381 25.55 -25.96 -30.19
N LYS A 382 24.55 -25.28 -30.77
CA LYS A 382 23.24 -25.90 -31.10
C LYS A 382 23.40 -26.89 -32.27
N LYS A 383 22.89 -28.12 -32.10
CA LYS A 383 22.51 -29.00 -33.22
C LYS A 383 21.23 -28.45 -33.86
N LYS A 384 21.22 -28.38 -35.20
CA LYS A 384 20.06 -27.98 -35.99
C LYS A 384 19.10 -29.16 -36.13
N ASP A 385 17.91 -29.06 -35.56
CA ASP A 385 16.79 -29.92 -35.92
C ASP A 385 15.74 -29.12 -36.71
N LYS A 386 15.35 -29.69 -37.85
CA LYS A 386 14.30 -29.20 -38.76
C LYS A 386 12.94 -29.60 -38.18
N PHE A 387 12.01 -28.66 -38.13
CA PHE A 387 10.59 -28.97 -37.94
C PHE A 387 9.85 -28.79 -39.27
N ASP A 388 9.12 -29.83 -39.66
CA ASP A 388 8.12 -29.82 -40.72
C ASP A 388 6.77 -29.32 -40.17
N GLY A 389 5.92 -28.83 -41.06
CA GLY A 389 4.58 -28.37 -40.71
C GLY A 389 3.51 -29.35 -41.18
N THR A 390 2.36 -29.38 -40.49
CA THR A 390 1.03 -28.92 -41.00
C THR A 390 -0.14 -29.45 -40.16
N HIS A 391 -1.29 -28.76 -40.30
CA HIS A 391 -2.67 -29.03 -39.87
C HIS A 391 -3.10 -28.34 -38.56
N GLY A 392 -4.22 -27.62 -38.47
CA GLY A 392 -5.31 -27.29 -39.40
C GLY A 392 -6.30 -26.35 -38.67
N PHE A 393 -6.99 -25.49 -39.41
CA PHE A 393 -8.08 -24.63 -38.91
C PHE A 393 -9.36 -25.46 -38.71
N ASP A 394 -10.13 -25.23 -37.64
CA ASP A 394 -11.60 -25.17 -37.73
C ASP A 394 -12.27 -24.44 -36.54
N GLU A 395 -13.45 -23.91 -36.81
CA GLU A 395 -14.28 -22.97 -36.07
C GLU A 395 -15.26 -23.60 -35.05
N ASN A 396 -15.87 -22.72 -34.25
CA ASN A 396 -17.24 -22.81 -33.68
C ASN A 396 -17.58 -23.88 -32.63
N PHE A 397 -17.76 -23.45 -31.37
CA PHE A 397 -18.54 -24.19 -30.37
C PHE A 397 -19.87 -23.48 -30.05
N LYS A 398 -20.95 -24.04 -30.61
CA LYS A 398 -22.36 -23.82 -30.21
C LYS A 398 -22.71 -24.78 -29.07
N GLY A 399 -23.23 -24.27 -27.95
CA GLY A 399 -23.84 -25.09 -26.89
C GLY A 399 -25.30 -25.44 -27.23
N LYS A 400 -25.74 -26.68 -26.98
CA LYS A 400 -27.14 -27.12 -27.08
C LYS A 400 -27.86 -26.90 -25.74
N TYR A 401 -29.09 -26.37 -25.80
CA TYR A 401 -30.05 -26.34 -24.69
C TYR A 401 -31.04 -27.50 -24.86
N VAL A 402 -31.43 -28.15 -23.77
CA VAL A 402 -32.57 -29.09 -23.75
C VAL A 402 -33.73 -28.39 -23.05
N MET A 403 -34.89 -28.38 -23.72
CA MET A 403 -36.16 -27.83 -23.22
C MET A 403 -36.99 -28.97 -22.65
N ASP A 404 -37.51 -28.80 -21.43
CA ASP A 404 -38.52 -29.69 -20.87
C ASP A 404 -39.70 -28.87 -20.33
N LEU A 405 -40.92 -29.35 -20.56
CA LEU A 405 -42.17 -28.68 -20.19
C LEU A 405 -42.79 -29.44 -19.01
N THR A 406 -43.06 -28.74 -17.90
CA THR A 406 -43.73 -29.33 -16.74
C THR A 406 -44.75 -28.37 -16.16
N THR A 407 -45.77 -28.90 -15.51
CA THR A 407 -46.87 -28.10 -14.93
C THR A 407 -46.70 -28.01 -13.41
N VAL A 408 -46.83 -26.81 -12.84
CA VAL A 408 -46.74 -26.57 -11.39
C VAL A 408 -48.02 -25.89 -10.92
N ASP A 409 -48.65 -26.47 -9.90
CA ASP A 409 -49.84 -25.94 -9.24
C ASP A 409 -49.44 -25.05 -8.06
N VAL A 410 -49.93 -23.82 -8.05
CA VAL A 410 -49.81 -22.91 -6.91
C VAL A 410 -51.21 -22.40 -6.54
N GLU A 411 -51.66 -22.76 -5.34
CA GLU A 411 -52.98 -22.39 -4.78
C GLU A 411 -54.18 -22.76 -5.67
N GLY A 412 -54.10 -23.89 -6.39
CA GLY A 412 -55.19 -24.46 -7.18
C GLY A 412 -55.28 -23.96 -8.61
N MET A 413 -54.21 -23.35 -9.13
CA MET A 413 -54.07 -22.99 -10.53
C MET A 413 -52.79 -23.64 -11.10
N GLU A 414 -52.95 -24.43 -12.17
CA GLU A 414 -51.85 -25.12 -12.86
C GLU A 414 -51.19 -24.19 -13.89
N PHE A 415 -49.86 -24.10 -13.84
CA PHE A 415 -49.05 -23.30 -14.77
C PHE A 415 -48.03 -24.18 -15.50
N GLU A 416 -47.96 -24.11 -16.82
CA GLU A 416 -46.89 -24.76 -17.60
C GLU A 416 -45.60 -23.93 -17.55
N VAL A 417 -44.49 -24.58 -17.20
CA VAL A 417 -43.17 -23.98 -17.05
C VAL A 417 -42.17 -24.72 -17.94
N ILE A 418 -41.41 -23.96 -18.72
CA ILE A 418 -40.34 -24.47 -19.58
C ILE A 418 -39.01 -24.36 -18.84
N LEU A 419 -38.35 -25.49 -18.61
CA LEU A 419 -37.07 -25.57 -17.92
C LEU A 419 -35.93 -25.73 -18.92
N PHE A 420 -34.90 -24.89 -18.81
CA PHE A 420 -33.68 -24.96 -19.60
C PHE A 420 -32.51 -25.39 -18.72
N TYR A 421 -31.83 -26.48 -19.08
CA TYR A 421 -30.61 -26.91 -18.38
C TYR A 421 -29.41 -26.97 -19.32
N LYS A 422 -28.26 -26.51 -18.81
CA LYS A 422 -26.96 -26.63 -19.45
C LYS A 422 -26.20 -27.79 -18.79
N THR A 423 -26.11 -28.93 -19.47
CA THR A 423 -25.40 -30.10 -18.93
C THR A 423 -23.89 -29.97 -19.12
N TYR A 424 -23.12 -29.93 -18.03
CA TYR A 424 -21.69 -30.23 -18.05
C TYR A 424 -21.49 -31.71 -17.73
N ALA A 425 -20.69 -32.42 -18.54
CA ALA A 425 -20.38 -33.82 -18.30
C ALA A 425 -19.53 -33.98 -17.02
N PRO A 426 -19.92 -34.82 -16.05
CA PRO A 426 -19.22 -34.89 -14.77
C PRO A 426 -18.05 -35.88 -14.82
N LYS A 427 -16.88 -35.45 -14.32
CA LYS A 427 -15.89 -36.38 -13.73
C LYS A 427 -16.08 -36.36 -12.22
N ARG A 428 -16.32 -37.54 -11.67
CA ARG A 428 -16.70 -37.80 -10.28
C ARG A 428 -15.46 -38.05 -9.45
N THR A 429 -15.33 -37.32 -8.34
CA THR A 429 -14.86 -37.68 -6.99
C THR A 429 -14.43 -36.37 -6.33
N ASP A 430 -14.67 -36.06 -5.07
CA ASP A 430 -15.68 -36.35 -4.06
C ASP A 430 -15.58 -35.10 -3.13
N ASP A 431 -16.67 -34.76 -2.44
CA ASP A 431 -16.82 -33.64 -1.50
C ASP A 431 -17.16 -32.24 -2.07
N ASP A 432 -18.47 -32.07 -2.26
CA ASP A 432 -19.36 -30.99 -1.81
C ASP A 432 -19.06 -29.52 -2.11
N GLY A 433 -19.86 -28.98 -3.06
CA GLY A 433 -20.23 -27.56 -3.08
C GLY A 433 -20.49 -26.98 -4.47
N PHE A 434 -21.45 -27.49 -5.25
CA PHE A 434 -21.90 -26.79 -6.46
C PHE A 434 -23.09 -25.87 -6.18
N ASP A 435 -22.88 -24.57 -6.39
CA ASP A 435 -23.90 -23.53 -6.45
C ASP A 435 -24.88 -23.80 -7.61
N LYS A 436 -26.16 -24.06 -7.31
CA LYS A 436 -27.24 -24.03 -8.29
C LYS A 436 -27.81 -22.61 -8.36
N LEU A 437 -27.53 -21.89 -9.45
CA LEU A 437 -28.32 -20.72 -9.86
C LEU A 437 -29.67 -21.19 -10.41
N ILE A 438 -30.77 -20.61 -9.92
CA ILE A 438 -32.11 -20.77 -10.50
C ILE A 438 -32.47 -19.44 -11.16
N TYR A 439 -32.74 -19.48 -12.46
CA TYR A 439 -33.25 -18.34 -13.23
C TYR A 439 -34.77 -18.50 -13.37
N PHE A 440 -35.52 -17.45 -13.02
CA PHE A 440 -36.94 -17.35 -13.37
C PHE A 440 -37.09 -16.31 -14.47
N SER A 441 -37.77 -16.67 -15.56
CA SER A 441 -38.25 -15.73 -16.55
C SER A 441 -39.77 -15.84 -16.59
N TYR A 442 -40.43 -14.71 -16.39
CA TYR A 442 -41.89 -14.59 -16.47
C TYR A 442 -42.25 -14.16 -17.90
N ALA A 443 -43.19 -14.85 -18.54
CA ALA A 443 -43.86 -14.38 -19.73
C ALA A 443 -45.36 -14.49 -19.46
N ASN A 444 -46.00 -13.35 -19.19
CA ASN A 444 -47.44 -13.23 -19.38
C ASN A 444 -47.64 -12.35 -20.61
N ASP A 445 -48.28 -12.93 -21.62
CA ASP A 445 -48.86 -12.20 -22.73
C ASP A 445 -49.92 -11.25 -22.16
N PHE A 446 -49.56 -9.99 -21.91
CA PHE A 446 -50.46 -8.84 -22.15
C PHE A 446 -49.80 -7.46 -21.95
N PHE A 447 -48.63 -7.35 -21.31
CA PHE A 447 -47.85 -6.10 -21.27
C PHE A 447 -46.35 -6.41 -21.28
N GLY A 448 -45.70 -6.20 -22.43
CA GLY A 448 -44.31 -6.57 -22.64
C GLY A 448 -43.32 -5.74 -21.83
N GLN A 449 -42.85 -6.26 -20.71
CA GLN A 449 -41.58 -5.91 -20.05
C GLN A 449 -41.00 -7.12 -19.32
N SER A 450 -39.74 -7.46 -19.60
CA SER A 450 -38.99 -8.52 -18.90
C SER A 450 -38.16 -7.90 -17.78
N SER A 451 -38.37 -8.33 -16.53
CA SER A 451 -37.51 -7.97 -15.39
C SER A 451 -36.85 -9.22 -14.83
N CYS A 452 -35.52 -9.21 -14.67
CA CYS A 452 -34.75 -10.28 -14.04
C CYS A 452 -34.52 -9.97 -12.56
N PHE A 453 -34.68 -10.97 -11.68
CA PHE A 453 -34.38 -10.85 -10.25
C PHE A 453 -33.16 -11.72 -9.86
N LEU A 454 -32.27 -11.15 -9.05
CA LEU A 454 -31.11 -11.82 -8.43
C LEU A 454 -31.36 -11.88 -6.93
N ILE A 455 -31.37 -13.09 -6.34
CA ILE A 455 -31.43 -13.26 -4.89
C ILE A 455 -30.19 -14.02 -4.43
N LYS A 456 -29.44 -13.44 -3.49
CA LYS A 456 -28.28 -14.04 -2.83
C LYS A 456 -28.74 -14.90 -1.65
N LYS A 457 -28.20 -16.12 -1.51
CA LYS A 457 -28.60 -17.10 -0.49
C LYS A 457 -28.34 -16.65 0.96
N ASP A 458 -27.49 -15.64 1.17
CA ASP A 458 -27.12 -15.14 2.50
C ASP A 458 -28.28 -14.42 3.24
N LEU A 459 -29.42 -14.22 2.57
CA LEU A 459 -30.65 -13.63 3.15
C LEU A 459 -31.68 -14.65 3.68
N LEU A 460 -31.39 -15.96 3.62
CA LEU A 460 -32.31 -17.02 4.08
C LEU A 460 -32.02 -17.57 5.49
N LEU A 461 -31.16 -16.91 6.27
CA LEU A 461 -30.86 -17.29 7.66
C LEU A 461 -31.20 -16.20 8.70
N SER A 462 -32.13 -15.30 8.38
CA SER A 462 -32.74 -14.41 9.40
C SER A 462 -34.26 -14.42 9.29
N ASP A 463 -34.96 -14.31 10.42
CA ASP A 463 -36.44 -14.36 10.55
C ASP A 463 -37.20 -13.19 9.89
N ARG A 464 -36.62 -12.54 8.87
CA ARG A 464 -37.16 -11.37 8.19
C ARG A 464 -36.84 -11.46 6.70
N ILE A 465 -37.87 -11.62 5.87
CA ILE A 465 -37.76 -11.43 4.42
C ILE A 465 -38.15 -9.98 4.13
N TYR A 466 -37.31 -9.25 3.40
CA TYR A 466 -37.65 -7.95 2.85
C TYR A 466 -37.88 -8.12 1.34
N MET A 467 -39.07 -7.80 0.87
CA MET A 467 -39.36 -7.63 -0.55
C MET A 467 -39.41 -6.14 -0.86
N ILE A 468 -38.73 -5.73 -1.92
CA ILE A 468 -38.86 -4.38 -2.49
C ILE A 468 -39.46 -4.58 -3.88
N MET A 469 -40.68 -4.09 -4.08
CA MET A 469 -41.28 -3.98 -5.41
C MET A 469 -41.10 -2.54 -5.91
N LYS A 470 -40.80 -2.40 -7.19
CA LYS A 470 -40.86 -1.14 -7.90
C LYS A 470 -41.99 -1.25 -8.91
N ASP A 471 -42.99 -0.38 -8.80
CA ASP A 471 -43.99 -0.19 -9.84
C ASP A 471 -44.04 1.30 -10.17
N GLY A 472 -43.70 1.66 -11.41
CA GLY A 472 -43.73 3.05 -11.87
C GLY A 472 -42.93 4.08 -11.05
N ASP A 473 -43.25 5.36 -11.27
CA ASP A 473 -42.49 6.53 -10.80
C ASP A 473 -42.89 7.05 -9.41
N ASP A 474 -43.76 6.37 -8.64
CA ASP A 474 -44.19 6.82 -7.31
C ASP A 474 -43.97 5.75 -6.21
N GLY A 475 -42.90 5.92 -5.42
CA GLY A 475 -42.74 5.38 -4.06
C GLY A 475 -42.35 3.90 -3.88
N PHE A 476 -41.59 3.62 -2.80
CA PHE A 476 -41.28 2.25 -2.34
C PHE A 476 -42.19 1.86 -1.17
N TYR A 477 -42.81 0.67 -1.21
CA TYR A 477 -43.59 0.13 -0.10
C TYR A 477 -42.85 -0.99 0.65
N ARG A 478 -42.98 -1.04 1.98
CA ARG A 478 -42.35 -2.05 2.85
C ARG A 478 -43.43 -2.92 3.52
N LEU A 479 -43.47 -4.20 3.17
CA LEU A 479 -44.42 -5.15 3.78
C LEU A 479 -43.77 -5.96 4.92
N ARG A 480 -44.54 -6.23 5.98
CA ARG A 480 -44.12 -7.02 7.15
C ARG A 480 -45.06 -8.20 7.35
N ALA A 481 -44.54 -9.43 7.29
CA ALA A 481 -45.28 -10.62 7.67
C ALA A 481 -44.74 -11.22 8.98
N LYS A 482 -45.62 -11.76 9.83
CA LYS A 482 -45.29 -12.56 11.02
C LYS A 482 -45.70 -14.01 10.80
N LYS A 483 -44.88 -14.95 11.30
CA LYS A 483 -45.06 -16.40 11.14
C LYS A 483 -46.27 -16.90 11.97
N ASN A 484 -47.09 -17.77 11.37
CA ASN A 484 -48.25 -18.50 11.93
C ASN A 484 -49.59 -17.76 12.07
N CYS A 485 -50.19 -17.30 10.96
CA CYS A 485 -51.63 -17.03 10.89
C CYS A 485 -52.23 -17.66 9.62
N PRO A 486 -53.24 -18.54 9.70
CA PRO A 486 -53.80 -19.25 8.53
C PRO A 486 -54.85 -18.45 7.75
N TYR A 487 -55.07 -17.18 8.07
CA TYR A 487 -55.92 -16.26 7.29
C TYR A 487 -55.22 -14.90 7.19
N LEU A 488 -55.06 -14.41 5.96
CA LEU A 488 -54.52 -13.09 5.65
C LEU A 488 -55.60 -12.03 5.96
N PHE A 489 -55.55 -11.41 7.14
CA PHE A 489 -56.27 -10.17 7.37
C PHE A 489 -55.43 -9.02 6.80
N VAL A 490 -55.91 -8.39 5.73
CA VAL A 490 -55.43 -7.09 5.29
C VAL A 490 -56.05 -6.06 6.23
N LEU A 491 -55.28 -5.60 7.21
CA LEU A 491 -55.58 -4.35 7.91
C LEU A 491 -55.08 -3.23 7.01
N ILE A 492 -56.01 -2.55 6.34
CA ILE A 492 -55.79 -1.20 5.84
C ILE A 492 -55.94 -0.32 7.08
N GLU A 493 -54.82 0.05 7.71
CA GLU A 493 -54.83 1.18 8.64
C GLU A 493 -54.92 2.44 7.78
N GLU A 494 -56.09 3.09 7.79
CA GLU A 494 -56.18 4.51 7.44
C GLU A 494 -55.27 5.28 8.40
N GLU A 495 -54.45 6.18 7.85
CA GLU A 495 -53.66 7.14 8.63
C GLU A 495 -54.61 7.99 9.48
N GLU A 496 -54.83 7.59 10.74
CA GLU A 496 -55.20 8.55 11.77
C GLU A 496 -53.96 9.41 12.03
N GLU A 497 -54.07 10.69 11.67
CA GLU A 497 -53.18 11.76 12.09
C GLU A 497 -52.92 11.67 13.60
N ALA A 498 -51.80 11.05 13.97
CA ALA A 498 -51.25 11.18 15.29
C ALA A 498 -50.74 12.63 15.42
N MET A 499 -51.55 13.50 16.01
CA MET A 499 -51.10 14.74 16.60
C MET A 499 -49.96 14.44 17.59
N GLU A 500 -48.72 14.64 17.14
CA GLU A 500 -47.55 14.72 18.02
C GLU A 500 -47.67 15.98 18.88
N ASN A 501 -48.19 15.82 20.10
CA ASN A 501 -48.04 16.81 21.14
C ASN A 501 -46.68 16.66 21.84
N GLN A 502 -45.82 17.65 21.54
CA GLN A 502 -44.96 18.37 22.48
C GLN A 502 -43.81 17.61 23.17
N ASN A 503 -42.64 17.66 22.53
CA ASN A 503 -41.40 18.12 23.17
C ASN A 503 -40.33 18.51 22.13
N ARG A 504 -40.70 19.31 21.12
CA ARG A 504 -39.68 19.97 20.28
C ARG A 504 -38.95 21.00 21.13
N SER A 505 -37.61 21.06 21.03
CA SER A 505 -36.86 22.19 21.57
C SER A 505 -37.52 23.51 21.09
N GLY A 506 -37.69 24.50 21.97
CA GLY A 506 -38.32 25.77 21.60
C GLY A 506 -37.59 26.57 20.50
N THR A 507 -36.40 26.09 20.11
CA THR A 507 -35.43 26.68 19.19
C THR A 507 -35.27 25.92 17.87
N ALA A 508 -35.98 24.81 17.66
CA ALA A 508 -36.00 24.10 16.38
C ALA A 508 -36.41 25.04 15.21
N GLY A 509 -35.64 25.02 14.13
CA GLY A 509 -35.85 25.90 12.96
C GLY A 509 -35.57 27.39 13.18
N LYS A 510 -35.07 27.79 14.36
CA LYS A 510 -34.73 29.19 14.69
C LYS A 510 -33.24 29.34 14.96
N ALA A 511 -32.71 30.52 14.71
CA ALA A 511 -31.35 30.85 15.10
C ALA A 511 -31.22 30.95 16.64
N ILE A 512 -30.07 30.57 17.19
CA ILE A 512 -29.76 30.65 18.61
C ILE A 512 -28.67 31.70 18.85
N ARG A 513 -28.83 32.51 19.89
CA ARG A 513 -27.73 33.35 20.40
C ARG A 513 -26.94 32.58 21.45
N CYS A 514 -25.63 32.52 21.29
CA CYS A 514 -24.75 31.88 22.26
C CYS A 514 -23.35 32.52 22.26
N LYS A 515 -22.50 32.09 23.18
CA LYS A 515 -21.11 32.52 23.20
C LYS A 515 -20.22 31.64 22.33
N ALA A 516 -19.28 32.25 21.62
CA ALA A 516 -18.22 31.59 20.88
C ALA A 516 -16.87 32.28 21.14
N ALA A 517 -15.78 31.53 21.02
CA ALA A 517 -14.43 32.05 21.03
C ALA A 517 -14.01 32.34 19.59
N VAL A 518 -14.05 33.62 19.21
CA VAL A 518 -13.80 34.09 17.85
C VAL A 518 -12.36 34.55 17.74
N CYS A 519 -11.63 34.03 16.77
CA CYS A 519 -10.33 34.55 16.39
C CYS A 519 -10.49 35.57 15.26
N ARG A 520 -10.02 36.80 15.51
CA ARG A 520 -10.15 37.93 14.59
C ARG A 520 -8.98 38.04 13.61
N ASN A 521 -7.77 37.69 14.05
CA ASN A 521 -6.55 37.73 13.24
C ASN A 521 -5.58 36.61 13.66
N PRO A 522 -4.63 36.22 12.77
CA PRO A 522 -3.62 35.20 13.08
C PRO A 522 -2.86 35.49 14.37
N GLY A 523 -2.78 34.49 15.26
CA GLY A 523 -1.97 34.53 16.48
C GLY A 523 -2.50 35.47 17.57
N GLU A 524 -3.64 36.13 17.36
CA GLU A 524 -4.26 36.98 18.39
C GLU A 524 -5.13 36.15 19.34
N PRO A 525 -5.23 36.54 20.63
CA PRO A 525 -6.11 35.87 21.58
C PRO A 525 -7.55 35.74 21.07
N LEU A 526 -8.20 34.62 21.40
CA LEU A 526 -9.58 34.39 21.03
C LEU A 526 -10.49 35.26 21.91
N MET A 527 -11.45 35.94 21.27
CA MET A 527 -12.41 36.81 21.93
C MET A 527 -13.70 36.05 22.22
N ILE A 528 -14.16 36.05 23.47
CA ILE A 528 -15.47 35.48 23.83
C ILE A 528 -16.55 36.49 23.45
N GLU A 529 -17.27 36.19 22.37
CA GLU A 529 -18.30 37.05 21.80
C GLU A 529 -19.66 36.36 21.81
N GLU A 530 -20.74 37.14 21.89
CA GLU A 530 -22.07 36.64 21.56
C GLU A 530 -22.21 36.56 20.04
N ILE A 531 -22.72 35.44 19.54
CA ILE A 531 -22.90 35.15 18.12
C ILE A 531 -24.28 34.56 17.86
N GLU A 532 -24.70 34.54 16.61
CA GLU A 532 -25.90 33.84 16.14
C GLU A 532 -25.49 32.56 15.41
N VAL A 533 -26.09 31.44 15.81
CA VAL A 533 -25.96 30.13 15.17
C VAL A 533 -27.25 29.78 14.46
N GLU A 534 -27.19 29.69 13.13
CA GLU A 534 -28.33 29.35 12.29
C GLU A 534 -28.87 27.94 12.60
N PRO A 535 -30.15 27.65 12.30
CA PRO A 535 -30.67 26.28 12.38
C PRO A 535 -29.95 25.37 11.37
N PRO A 536 -29.90 24.06 11.63
CA PRO A 536 -29.32 23.12 10.67
C PRO A 536 -30.16 23.06 9.39
N LYS A 537 -29.49 22.98 8.24
CA LYS A 537 -30.15 22.71 6.95
C LYS A 537 -30.27 21.20 6.69
N ALA A 538 -30.79 20.83 5.52
CA ALA A 538 -30.84 19.45 5.07
C ALA A 538 -29.49 18.73 5.25
N TRP A 539 -29.52 17.53 5.83
CA TRP A 539 -28.36 16.69 6.17
C TRP A 539 -27.41 17.27 7.23
N GLU A 540 -27.84 18.27 7.98
CA GLU A 540 -27.07 18.87 9.07
C GLU A 540 -27.77 18.66 10.42
N ILE A 541 -26.99 18.70 11.48
CA ILE A 541 -27.49 18.72 12.85
C ILE A 541 -26.84 19.89 13.61
N ARG A 542 -27.60 20.48 14.54
CA ARG A 542 -27.04 21.44 15.48
C ARG A 542 -26.78 20.73 16.81
N ILE A 543 -25.58 20.91 17.33
CA ILE A 543 -25.07 20.25 18.52
C ILE A 543 -24.87 21.31 19.61
N LYS A 544 -25.39 21.05 20.80
CA LYS A 544 -24.99 21.74 22.03
C LYS A 544 -23.69 21.12 22.53
N ILE A 545 -22.59 21.88 22.51
CA ILE A 545 -21.29 21.38 22.95
C ILE A 545 -21.26 21.31 24.48
N LEU A 546 -20.90 20.14 25.02
CA LEU A 546 -20.74 19.93 26.47
C LEU A 546 -19.30 20.21 26.90
N CYS A 547 -18.35 19.70 26.13
CA CYS A 547 -16.94 20.01 26.29
C CYS A 547 -16.19 19.85 24.97
N THR A 548 -15.08 20.57 24.87
CA THR A 548 -14.14 20.51 23.74
C THR A 548 -12.74 20.33 24.28
N SER A 549 -11.78 19.93 23.45
CA SER A 549 -10.37 19.91 23.80
C SER A 549 -9.54 20.63 22.76
N LEU A 550 -8.37 21.10 23.19
CA LEU A 550 -7.42 21.79 22.32
C LEU A 550 -6.46 20.79 21.65
N CYS A 551 -6.38 20.83 20.33
CA CYS A 551 -5.40 20.09 19.55
C CYS A 551 -4.29 21.02 19.02
N HIS A 552 -3.10 20.47 18.78
CA HIS A 552 -2.02 21.22 18.14
C HIS A 552 -2.40 21.75 16.76
N THR A 553 -3.27 21.04 16.04
CA THR A 553 -3.82 21.52 14.76
C THR A 553 -4.55 22.86 14.92
N ASP A 554 -5.32 23.07 15.99
CA ASP A 554 -5.97 24.37 16.23
C ASP A 554 -4.92 25.48 16.42
N VAL A 555 -3.88 25.21 17.23
CA VAL A 555 -2.78 26.17 17.46
C VAL A 555 -1.99 26.48 16.18
N THR A 556 -1.73 25.46 15.36
CA THR A 556 -1.01 25.62 14.09
C THR A 556 -1.78 26.57 13.18
N TYR A 557 -3.07 26.29 12.90
CA TYR A 557 -3.87 27.15 12.02
C TYR A 557 -4.16 28.52 12.63
N TRP A 558 -4.32 28.61 13.94
CA TRP A 558 -4.46 29.88 14.66
C TRP A 558 -3.28 30.82 14.41
N LYS A 559 -2.04 30.32 14.37
CA LYS A 559 -0.83 31.12 14.09
C LYS A 559 -0.60 31.44 12.62
N MET A 560 -1.25 30.72 11.70
CA MET A 560 -0.99 30.86 10.27
C MET A 560 -1.60 32.15 9.73
N SER A 561 -0.79 32.93 9.02
CA SER A 561 -1.21 34.15 8.31
C SER A 561 -1.42 33.96 6.82
N THR A 562 -0.94 32.84 6.25
CA THR A 562 -1.11 32.46 4.85
C THR A 562 -1.26 30.95 4.73
N GLY A 563 -2.00 30.48 3.71
CA GLY A 563 -2.18 29.06 3.43
C GLY A 563 -3.66 28.65 3.28
N PRO A 564 -3.92 27.35 3.03
CA PRO A 564 -5.28 26.84 2.93
C PRO A 564 -5.99 26.99 4.29
N LEU A 565 -7.30 27.24 4.28
CA LEU A 565 -8.12 27.48 5.49
C LEU A 565 -7.73 28.70 6.36
N VAL A 566 -6.83 29.58 5.91
CA VAL A 566 -6.55 30.82 6.65
C VAL A 566 -7.60 31.87 6.31
N PHE A 567 -8.69 31.86 7.07
CA PHE A 567 -9.81 32.81 6.94
C PHE A 567 -10.11 33.39 8.32
N PHE A 568 -10.39 34.69 8.38
CA PHE A 568 -10.81 35.36 9.61
C PHE A 568 -11.95 36.33 9.32
N PRO A 569 -12.87 36.56 10.26
CA PRO A 569 -12.93 35.98 11.60
C PRO A 569 -13.39 34.51 11.61
N MET A 570 -12.82 33.67 12.47
CA MET A 570 -13.05 32.21 12.48
C MET A 570 -13.26 31.66 13.90
N ILE A 571 -14.09 30.61 14.00
CA ILE A 571 -14.27 29.82 15.21
C ILE A 571 -13.53 28.50 15.05
N PHE A 572 -12.50 28.28 15.86
CA PHE A 572 -11.69 27.06 15.86
C PHE A 572 -12.35 25.90 16.63
N GLY A 573 -11.63 24.79 16.79
CA GLY A 573 -12.06 23.61 17.53
C GLY A 573 -12.60 22.50 16.64
N HIS A 574 -12.07 21.30 16.80
CA HIS A 574 -12.50 20.09 16.11
C HIS A 574 -12.46 18.83 17.00
N GLU A 575 -12.16 19.00 18.29
CA GLU A 575 -12.22 17.97 19.30
C GLU A 575 -13.33 18.26 20.30
N ALA A 576 -14.48 17.59 20.20
CA ALA A 576 -15.63 17.87 21.07
C ALA A 576 -16.57 16.69 21.25
N VAL A 577 -17.43 16.83 22.26
CA VAL A 577 -18.64 16.03 22.43
C VAL A 577 -19.81 16.95 22.76
N GLY A 578 -20.98 16.57 22.30
CA GLY A 578 -22.18 17.32 22.57
C GLY A 578 -23.44 16.48 22.49
N VAL A 579 -24.56 17.16 22.63
CA VAL A 579 -25.90 16.58 22.47
C VAL A 579 -26.57 17.23 21.27
N VAL A 580 -27.21 16.42 20.43
CA VAL A 580 -28.01 16.93 19.31
C VAL A 580 -29.14 17.80 19.86
N GLU A 581 -29.16 19.07 19.49
CA GLU A 581 -30.18 20.03 19.89
C GLU A 581 -31.32 20.11 18.88
N SER A 582 -31.00 20.05 17.57
CA SER A 582 -31.99 19.99 16.49
C SER A 582 -31.40 19.33 15.25
N VAL A 583 -32.27 18.81 14.39
CA VAL A 583 -31.92 18.14 13.14
C VAL A 583 -32.55 18.87 11.96
N GLY A 584 -31.85 18.90 10.83
CA GLY A 584 -32.39 19.42 9.58
C GLY A 584 -33.12 18.34 8.76
N GLU A 585 -33.60 18.73 7.58
CA GLU A 585 -34.29 17.81 6.66
C GLU A 585 -33.39 16.64 6.24
N HIS A 586 -34.00 15.48 5.92
CA HIS A 586 -33.30 14.27 5.48
C HIS A 586 -32.28 13.67 6.47
N VAL A 587 -32.28 14.10 7.74
CA VAL A 587 -31.49 13.46 8.78
C VAL A 587 -32.24 12.28 9.36
N GLU A 588 -31.74 11.07 9.11
CA GLU A 588 -32.36 9.82 9.60
C GLU A 588 -31.55 9.13 10.72
N GLU A 589 -30.22 9.32 10.74
CA GLU A 589 -29.32 8.62 11.68
C GLU A 589 -29.30 9.25 13.09
N PHE A 590 -29.76 10.50 13.22
CA PHE A 590 -29.66 11.30 14.44
C PHE A 590 -31.01 11.91 14.83
N GLN A 591 -31.24 12.06 16.13
CA GLN A 591 -32.41 12.70 16.71
C GLN A 591 -32.00 13.62 17.87
N GLU A 592 -32.89 14.55 18.26
CA GLU A 592 -32.69 15.39 19.43
C GLU A 592 -32.39 14.54 20.67
N GLY A 593 -31.42 14.97 21.48
CA GLY A 593 -30.98 14.25 22.69
C GLY A 593 -29.88 13.20 22.46
N ASP A 594 -29.55 12.84 21.22
CA ASP A 594 -28.43 11.93 20.95
C ASP A 594 -27.09 12.52 21.43
N MET A 595 -26.28 11.73 22.13
CA MET A 595 -24.90 12.10 22.44
C MET A 595 -24.00 11.81 21.24
N VAL A 596 -23.23 12.81 20.83
CA VAL A 596 -22.48 12.78 19.58
C VAL A 596 -21.07 13.38 19.70
N VAL A 597 -20.16 12.83 18.91
CA VAL A 597 -18.78 13.30 18.74
C VAL A 597 -18.65 13.84 17.31
N PRO A 598 -18.58 15.16 17.10
CA PRO A 598 -18.22 15.71 15.79
C PRO A 598 -16.77 15.36 15.43
N VAL A 599 -16.53 15.08 14.15
CA VAL A 599 -15.26 14.61 13.61
C VAL A 599 -14.90 15.36 12.34
N PHE A 600 -13.65 15.80 12.22
CA PHE A 600 -13.20 16.53 11.03
C PHE A 600 -13.11 15.64 9.78
N ARG A 601 -12.99 14.31 9.96
CA ARG A 601 -12.95 13.36 8.84
C ARG A 601 -14.37 12.97 8.43
N PRO A 602 -14.80 13.29 7.20
CA PRO A 602 -16.11 12.89 6.73
C PRO A 602 -16.16 11.38 6.44
N ASN A 603 -17.29 10.75 6.74
CA ASN A 603 -17.54 9.35 6.46
C ASN A 603 -18.98 9.13 5.98
N CYS A 604 -19.19 9.28 4.67
CA CYS A 604 -20.52 9.17 4.05
C CYS A 604 -21.06 7.74 3.91
N ARG A 605 -20.21 6.71 4.10
CA ARG A 605 -20.52 5.27 3.90
C ARG A 605 -20.96 4.85 2.48
N GLU A 606 -21.22 5.79 1.58
CA GLU A 606 -21.74 5.48 0.24
C GLU A 606 -20.70 5.47 -0.88
N CYS A 607 -19.69 6.32 -0.83
CA CYS A 607 -18.69 6.40 -1.90
C CYS A 607 -17.76 5.18 -1.92
N ARG A 608 -17.16 4.91 -3.09
CA ARG A 608 -16.18 3.83 -3.32
C ARG A 608 -15.11 3.80 -2.22
N ASP A 609 -14.58 4.97 -1.87
CA ASP A 609 -13.48 5.11 -0.92
C ASP A 609 -13.92 4.82 0.52
N CYS A 610 -15.13 5.23 0.92
CA CYS A 610 -15.68 4.90 2.24
C CYS A 610 -16.05 3.41 2.37
N LYS A 611 -16.47 2.78 1.27
CA LYS A 611 -16.76 1.34 1.21
C LYS A 611 -15.49 0.48 1.22
N SER A 612 -14.40 0.97 0.62
CA SER A 612 -13.09 0.32 0.61
C SER A 612 -12.48 0.20 2.01
N GLN A 613 -11.89 -0.94 2.35
CA GLN A 613 -11.14 -1.11 3.61
C GLN A 613 -9.69 -0.60 3.55
N LYS A 614 -9.23 -0.17 2.37
CA LYS A 614 -7.83 0.21 2.13
C LYS A 614 -7.44 1.61 2.64
N GLY A 615 -8.42 2.43 3.00
CA GLY A 615 -8.19 3.78 3.47
C GLY A 615 -9.40 4.34 4.22
N ASN A 616 -9.28 5.59 4.65
CA ASN A 616 -10.32 6.28 5.42
C ASN A 616 -10.76 7.62 4.79
N GLY A 617 -10.49 7.79 3.49
CA GLY A 617 -10.96 8.94 2.74
C GLY A 617 -12.42 8.84 2.33
N CYS A 618 -13.01 10.01 2.12
CA CYS A 618 -14.27 10.16 1.43
C CYS A 618 -14.01 10.92 0.14
N SER A 619 -14.29 10.32 -1.02
CA SER A 619 -14.12 11.01 -2.31
C SER A 619 -15.14 12.11 -2.55
N ILE A 620 -16.30 12.07 -1.87
CA ILE A 620 -17.37 13.06 -2.00
C ILE A 620 -17.08 14.31 -1.16
N PHE A 621 -16.70 14.13 0.11
CA PHE A 621 -16.59 15.22 1.08
C PHE A 621 -15.16 15.48 1.58
N GLY A 622 -14.22 14.56 1.33
CA GLY A 622 -12.83 14.65 1.83
C GLY A 622 -11.85 15.36 0.89
N GLY A 623 -12.36 16.06 -0.12
CA GLY A 623 -11.58 16.79 -1.12
C GLY A 623 -11.05 18.13 -0.60
N GLU A 624 -11.52 19.24 -1.19
CA GLU A 624 -11.07 20.59 -0.84
C GLU A 624 -11.52 21.00 0.57
N LEU A 625 -10.57 21.51 1.35
CA LEU A 625 -10.83 22.10 2.66
C LEU A 625 -11.46 23.48 2.47
N VAL A 626 -12.69 23.65 2.93
CA VAL A 626 -13.46 24.89 2.82
C VAL A 626 -13.75 25.50 4.20
N PRO A 627 -13.74 26.83 4.36
CA PRO A 627 -14.01 27.51 5.64
C PRO A 627 -15.53 27.61 5.94
N ALA A 628 -16.29 26.58 5.57
CA ALA A 628 -17.74 26.58 5.53
C ALA A 628 -18.31 25.15 5.64
N MET A 629 -19.64 25.02 5.60
CA MET A 629 -20.30 23.72 5.54
C MET A 629 -19.97 22.99 4.23
N PRO A 630 -19.81 21.66 4.25
CA PRO A 630 -19.24 20.92 3.12
C PRO A 630 -20.18 20.85 1.90
N ARG A 631 -21.51 20.92 2.09
CA ARG A 631 -22.51 20.79 1.01
C ARG A 631 -22.75 22.08 0.25
N ASP A 632 -23.11 23.14 0.95
CA ASP A 632 -23.54 24.40 0.32
C ASP A 632 -22.47 25.50 0.38
N LYS A 633 -21.33 25.23 1.01
CA LYS A 633 -20.19 26.16 1.14
C LYS A 633 -20.56 27.49 1.82
N THR A 634 -21.59 27.49 2.67
CA THR A 634 -21.98 28.65 3.48
C THR A 634 -21.69 28.44 4.97
N SER A 635 -21.57 29.54 5.72
CA SER A 635 -21.43 29.47 7.18
C SER A 635 -22.79 29.29 7.87
N ARG A 636 -22.74 28.88 9.13
CA ARG A 636 -23.88 28.82 10.07
C ARG A 636 -23.71 29.79 11.23
N PHE A 637 -22.65 30.62 11.17
CA PHE A 637 -22.29 31.55 12.22
C PHE A 637 -22.32 32.98 11.71
N LYS A 638 -22.97 33.85 12.48
CA LYS A 638 -23.01 35.30 12.26
C LYS A 638 -22.61 36.05 13.52
N GLY A 639 -21.78 37.08 13.37
CA GLY A 639 -21.55 38.06 14.44
C GLY A 639 -22.80 38.90 14.70
N MET A 640 -22.88 39.57 15.85
CA MET A 640 -24.03 40.43 16.19
C MET A 640 -24.19 41.65 15.27
N ASN A 641 -23.15 42.02 14.52
CA ASN A 641 -23.18 43.03 13.47
C ASN A 641 -23.60 42.48 12.10
N GLY A 642 -23.92 41.18 11.99
CA GLY A 642 -24.29 40.50 10.74
C GLY A 642 -23.11 39.97 9.91
N GLU A 643 -21.86 40.14 10.37
CA GLU A 643 -20.69 39.61 9.65
C GLU A 643 -20.65 38.08 9.66
N THR A 644 -20.09 37.49 8.61
CA THR A 644 -19.91 36.02 8.54
C THR A 644 -18.71 35.60 9.36
N LEU A 645 -18.90 34.62 10.24
CA LEU A 645 -17.80 33.94 10.94
C LEU A 645 -17.53 32.60 10.28
N TYR A 646 -16.27 32.28 10.00
CA TYR A 646 -15.90 31.09 9.22
C TYR A 646 -15.84 29.82 10.08
N HIS A 647 -16.12 28.69 9.42
CA HIS A 647 -15.99 27.36 10.00
C HIS A 647 -14.56 26.84 9.92
N PHE A 648 -14.15 26.07 10.92
CA PHE A 648 -12.89 25.36 10.97
C PHE A 648 -13.14 23.85 10.91
N LEU A 649 -12.56 23.22 9.88
CA LEU A 649 -12.66 21.77 9.64
C LEU A 649 -14.08 21.20 9.68
N SER A 650 -15.07 22.02 9.32
CA SER A 650 -16.51 21.70 9.36
C SER A 650 -17.03 21.28 10.74
N VAL A 651 -16.37 21.70 11.82
CA VAL A 651 -16.76 21.39 13.21
C VAL A 651 -16.92 22.65 14.07
N SER A 652 -15.91 23.52 14.14
CA SER A 652 -15.93 24.77 14.93
C SER A 652 -16.47 24.64 16.36
N SER A 653 -15.87 23.76 17.14
CA SER A 653 -16.36 23.42 18.49
C SER A 653 -16.05 24.44 19.58
N PHE A 654 -15.30 25.52 19.31
CA PHE A 654 -15.09 26.61 20.27
C PHE A 654 -16.30 27.57 20.31
N SER A 655 -17.49 27.00 20.31
CA SER A 655 -18.80 27.65 20.40
C SER A 655 -19.73 26.77 21.23
N GLN A 656 -20.62 27.37 22.01
CA GLN A 656 -21.59 26.61 22.82
C GLN A 656 -22.56 25.80 21.96
N TYR A 657 -22.84 26.26 20.73
CA TYR A 657 -23.57 25.52 19.72
C TYR A 657 -22.82 25.55 18.39
N THR A 658 -22.83 24.44 17.67
CA THR A 658 -22.28 24.34 16.32
C THR A 658 -23.20 23.52 15.42
N VAL A 659 -23.06 23.69 14.12
CA VAL A 659 -23.78 22.90 13.11
C VAL A 659 -22.76 22.08 12.35
N VAL A 660 -23.03 20.78 12.18
CA VAL A 660 -22.18 19.86 11.44
C VAL A 660 -23.00 19.02 10.46
N ASP A 661 -22.35 18.55 9.41
CA ASP A 661 -22.96 17.60 8.47
C ASP A 661 -23.03 16.20 9.11
N VAL A 662 -24.07 15.43 8.78
CA VAL A 662 -24.20 14.03 9.25
C VAL A 662 -23.03 13.12 8.86
N VAL A 663 -22.21 13.50 7.87
CA VAL A 663 -20.99 12.76 7.53
C VAL A 663 -19.82 13.06 8.48
N ASN A 664 -19.88 14.17 9.22
CA ASN A 664 -18.85 14.68 10.14
C ASN A 664 -19.22 14.48 11.61
N VAL A 665 -20.04 13.47 11.92
CA VAL A 665 -20.47 13.19 13.29
C VAL A 665 -20.65 11.70 13.54
N VAL A 666 -20.38 11.27 14.76
CA VAL A 666 -20.54 9.90 15.23
C VAL A 666 -21.38 9.87 16.49
N LYS A 667 -22.34 8.95 16.56
CA LYS A 667 -23.13 8.70 17.77
C LYS A 667 -22.30 7.90 18.79
N ILE A 668 -22.38 8.27 20.06
CA ILE A 668 -21.72 7.57 21.17
C ILE A 668 -22.73 7.25 22.27
N SER A 669 -22.45 6.24 23.09
CA SER A 669 -23.30 5.91 24.24
C SER A 669 -23.37 7.09 25.22
N PRO A 670 -24.55 7.45 25.74
CA PRO A 670 -24.68 8.48 26.77
C PRO A 670 -24.01 8.09 28.09
N GLU A 671 -23.67 6.81 28.29
CA GLU A 671 -22.91 6.34 29.45
C GLU A 671 -21.41 6.68 29.36
N PHE A 672 -20.93 7.06 28.18
CA PHE A 672 -19.52 7.35 27.98
C PHE A 672 -19.15 8.71 28.61
N PRO A 673 -18.07 8.81 29.41
CA PRO A 673 -17.68 10.07 30.03
C PRO A 673 -17.38 11.17 29.01
N VAL A 674 -18.05 12.31 29.16
CA VAL A 674 -18.01 13.42 28.19
C VAL A 674 -16.58 13.97 28.00
N ASP A 675 -15.80 14.07 29.07
CA ASP A 675 -14.42 14.55 29.07
C ASP A 675 -13.46 13.62 28.30
N LYS A 676 -13.82 12.35 28.15
CA LYS A 676 -13.06 11.38 27.35
C LYS A 676 -13.54 11.33 25.90
N ALA A 677 -14.84 11.55 25.68
CA ALA A 677 -15.46 11.41 24.36
C ALA A 677 -14.84 12.34 23.33
N CYS A 678 -14.57 13.60 23.71
CA CYS A 678 -13.99 14.59 22.82
C CYS A 678 -12.59 14.20 22.31
N LEU A 679 -11.84 13.39 23.07
CA LEU A 679 -10.50 12.96 22.68
C LEU A 679 -10.49 11.96 21.51
N LEU A 680 -11.61 11.30 21.24
CA LEU A 680 -11.75 10.29 20.19
C LEU A 680 -11.89 10.89 18.77
N SER A 681 -12.07 12.21 18.63
CA SER A 681 -12.30 12.81 17.31
C SER A 681 -11.03 13.25 16.56
N CYS A 682 -9.85 13.20 17.19
CA CYS A 682 -8.60 13.55 16.51
C CYS A 682 -7.36 12.82 17.05
N GLY A 683 -6.57 13.43 17.94
CA GLY A 683 -5.17 13.02 18.18
C GLY A 683 -4.99 11.58 18.69
N ILE A 684 -5.86 11.13 19.60
CA ILE A 684 -5.78 9.78 20.17
C ILE A 684 -6.13 8.72 19.14
N SER A 685 -7.27 8.88 18.46
CA SER A 685 -7.68 8.01 17.35
C SER A 685 -6.63 7.97 16.24
N THR A 686 -5.95 9.09 15.98
CA THR A 686 -4.85 9.14 15.01
C THR A 686 -3.68 8.23 15.42
N GLY A 687 -3.20 8.33 16.66
CA GLY A 687 -2.09 7.50 17.12
C GLY A 687 -2.43 6.01 17.22
N ILE A 688 -3.58 5.68 17.81
CA ILE A 688 -4.03 4.29 17.94
C ILE A 688 -4.27 3.66 16.56
N GLY A 689 -4.98 4.36 15.68
CA GLY A 689 -5.22 3.90 14.32
C GLY A 689 -3.92 3.70 13.54
N ALA A 690 -2.97 4.64 13.67
CA ALA A 690 -1.68 4.52 13.03
C ALA A 690 -0.95 3.24 13.47
N ALA A 691 -0.97 2.91 14.76
CA ALA A 691 -0.41 1.67 15.28
C ALA A 691 -1.14 0.41 14.76
N TRP A 692 -2.48 0.43 14.74
CA TRP A 692 -3.30 -0.76 14.49
C TRP A 692 -3.58 -1.05 13.02
N LYS A 693 -3.84 -0.02 12.20
CA LYS A 693 -4.30 -0.17 10.81
C LYS A 693 -3.23 0.15 9.77
N VAL A 694 -2.32 1.07 10.08
CA VAL A 694 -1.37 1.60 9.09
C VAL A 694 0.01 0.96 9.26
N ALA A 695 0.57 1.08 10.46
CA ALA A 695 1.77 0.36 10.85
C ALA A 695 1.50 -1.15 10.90
N ASP A 696 0.29 -1.53 11.32
CA ASP A 696 -0.13 -2.92 11.57
C ASP A 696 0.90 -3.62 12.47
N ILE A 697 1.08 -3.06 13.66
CA ILE A 697 2.08 -3.54 14.62
C ILE A 697 1.74 -4.98 15.01
N GLU A 698 2.69 -5.88 14.83
CA GLU A 698 2.58 -7.27 15.26
C GLU A 698 3.21 -7.47 16.64
N GLU A 699 2.79 -8.54 17.32
CA GLU A 699 3.40 -8.97 18.57
C GLU A 699 4.91 -9.16 18.40
N GLY A 700 5.70 -8.73 19.40
CA GLY A 700 7.16 -8.79 19.33
C GLY A 700 7.82 -7.71 18.47
N SER A 701 7.06 -6.77 17.92
CA SER A 701 7.62 -5.65 17.15
C SER A 701 8.42 -4.69 18.02
N THR A 702 9.44 -4.07 17.43
CA THR A 702 10.14 -2.91 17.99
C THR A 702 9.63 -1.65 17.31
N VAL A 703 9.17 -0.68 18.10
CA VAL A 703 8.50 0.54 17.61
C VAL A 703 9.28 1.75 18.11
N ALA A 704 9.63 2.67 17.22
CA ALA A 704 10.23 3.95 17.59
C ALA A 704 9.26 5.09 17.28
N ILE A 705 9.07 5.99 18.25
CA ILE A 705 8.08 7.07 18.20
C ILE A 705 8.82 8.40 18.37
N PHE A 706 8.81 9.22 17.32
CA PHE A 706 9.44 10.53 17.32
C PHE A 706 8.43 11.60 17.74
N GLY A 707 8.64 12.17 18.91
CA GLY A 707 7.76 13.13 19.57
C GLY A 707 6.73 12.46 20.47
N LEU A 708 6.89 12.59 21.79
CA LEU A 708 5.97 12.08 22.81
C LEU A 708 4.92 13.14 23.19
N GLY A 709 4.24 13.69 22.18
CA GLY A 709 2.99 14.45 22.37
C GLY A 709 1.77 13.52 22.40
N THR A 710 0.56 14.06 22.37
CA THR A 710 -0.68 13.26 22.42
C THR A 710 -0.74 12.17 21.36
N VAL A 711 -0.42 12.49 20.09
CA VAL A 711 -0.43 11.50 19.00
C VAL A 711 0.63 10.42 19.25
N GLY A 712 1.85 10.80 19.64
CA GLY A 712 2.94 9.85 19.90
C GLY A 712 2.65 8.92 21.08
N LEU A 713 2.11 9.45 22.17
CA LEU A 713 1.68 8.63 23.31
C LEU A 713 0.50 7.71 22.95
N ALA A 714 -0.40 8.14 22.07
CA ALA A 714 -1.45 7.28 21.53
C ALA A 714 -0.90 6.18 20.59
N VAL A 715 0.19 6.44 19.85
CA VAL A 715 0.93 5.37 19.14
C VAL A 715 1.55 4.39 20.13
N ALA A 716 2.13 4.88 21.24
CA ALA A 716 2.72 4.02 22.27
C ALA A 716 1.67 3.11 22.91
N GLU A 717 0.50 3.66 23.26
CA GLU A 717 -0.64 2.91 23.76
C GLU A 717 -1.13 1.87 22.74
N GLY A 718 -1.28 2.27 21.48
CA GLY A 718 -1.67 1.37 20.40
C GLY A 718 -0.66 0.23 20.19
N ALA A 719 0.64 0.54 20.26
CA ALA A 719 1.73 -0.44 20.15
C ALA A 719 1.74 -1.43 21.32
N ARG A 720 1.56 -0.92 22.55
CA ARG A 720 1.43 -1.72 23.78
C ARG A 720 0.28 -2.71 23.67
N LEU A 721 -0.88 -2.25 23.20
CA LEU A 721 -2.07 -3.09 23.01
C LEU A 721 -1.91 -4.13 21.90
N ARG A 722 -0.97 -3.95 20.99
CA ARG A 722 -0.60 -4.93 19.95
C ARG A 722 0.54 -5.86 20.36
N GLY A 723 1.03 -5.77 21.59
CA GLY A 723 2.08 -6.65 22.10
C GLY A 723 3.48 -6.33 21.56
N ALA A 724 3.75 -5.07 21.20
CA ALA A 724 5.11 -4.66 20.87
C ALA A 724 6.06 -4.96 22.04
N SER A 725 7.17 -5.65 21.78
CA SER A 725 8.12 -6.04 22.84
C SER A 725 9.01 -4.89 23.27
N LYS A 726 9.17 -3.87 22.42
CA LYS A 726 10.02 -2.72 22.66
C LYS A 726 9.40 -1.46 22.06
N ILE A 727 9.20 -0.43 22.87
CA ILE A 727 8.61 0.85 22.47
C ILE A 727 9.59 1.95 22.87
N ILE A 728 10.22 2.56 21.87
CA ILE A 728 11.27 3.57 22.05
C ILE A 728 10.66 4.95 21.82
N GLY A 729 10.60 5.76 22.86
CA GLY A 729 10.20 7.17 22.78
C GLY A 729 11.40 8.06 22.47
N VAL A 730 11.29 8.90 21.44
CA VAL A 730 12.33 9.86 21.07
C VAL A 730 11.78 11.27 21.28
N ASP A 731 12.31 12.01 22.25
CA ASP A 731 11.87 13.37 22.54
C ASP A 731 13.02 14.22 23.13
N LEU A 732 12.95 15.54 22.94
CA LEU A 732 13.93 16.48 23.48
C LEU A 732 13.71 16.72 24.98
N ASN A 733 12.46 16.63 25.45
CA ASN A 733 12.11 16.87 26.84
C ASN A 733 12.23 15.58 27.65
N GLN A 734 13.21 15.51 28.56
CA GLN A 734 13.40 14.35 29.44
C GLN A 734 12.28 14.19 30.48
N GLU A 735 11.53 15.24 30.81
CA GLU A 735 10.39 15.13 31.73
C GLU A 735 9.29 14.21 31.18
N LYS A 736 9.29 13.97 29.85
CA LYS A 736 8.33 13.07 29.20
C LYS A 736 8.65 11.58 29.38
N ILE A 737 9.77 11.23 30.02
CA ILE A 737 10.11 9.82 30.30
C ILE A 737 9.02 9.19 31.17
N GLU A 738 8.64 9.86 32.26
CA GLU A 738 7.69 9.28 33.23
C GLU A 738 6.29 9.14 32.63
N ILE A 739 5.83 10.12 31.86
CA ILE A 739 4.54 9.99 31.18
C ILE A 739 4.59 8.95 30.05
N GLY A 740 5.71 8.85 29.32
CA GLY A 740 5.90 7.81 28.31
C GLY A 740 5.76 6.39 28.88
N LYS A 741 6.35 6.14 30.06
CA LYS A 741 6.24 4.85 30.76
C LYS A 741 4.79 4.45 31.05
N GLN A 742 3.93 5.42 31.38
CA GLN A 742 2.50 5.18 31.62
C GLN A 742 1.76 4.65 30.37
N PHE A 743 2.28 4.94 29.17
CA PHE A 743 1.76 4.47 27.89
C PHE A 743 2.56 3.31 27.28
N GLY A 744 3.43 2.68 28.07
CA GLY A 744 4.19 1.50 27.66
C GLY A 744 5.52 1.78 26.95
N VAL A 745 6.01 3.03 26.93
CA VAL A 745 7.37 3.31 26.45
C VAL A 745 8.38 2.59 27.34
N THR A 746 9.20 1.73 26.73
CA THR A 746 10.21 0.91 27.42
C THR A 746 11.59 1.56 27.44
N ASP A 747 11.89 2.36 26.41
CA ASP A 747 13.20 3.01 26.24
C ASP A 747 12.98 4.46 25.83
N PHE A 748 13.89 5.34 26.24
CA PHE A 748 13.84 6.76 25.87
C PHE A 748 15.15 7.20 25.24
N ILE A 749 15.05 8.00 24.18
CA ILE A 749 16.19 8.58 23.48
C ILE A 749 16.02 10.09 23.42
N ASN A 750 16.98 10.81 23.98
CA ASN A 750 17.15 12.23 23.66
C ASN A 750 18.07 12.35 22.44
N PRO A 751 17.59 12.89 21.29
CA PRO A 751 18.39 12.94 20.08
C PRO A 751 19.63 13.84 20.21
N THR A 752 19.64 14.80 21.16
CA THR A 752 20.80 15.69 21.39
C THR A 752 21.98 15.02 22.09
N THR A 753 21.76 13.87 22.72
CA THR A 753 22.81 13.12 23.44
C THR A 753 23.29 11.89 22.68
N CYS A 754 22.78 11.67 21.46
CA CYS A 754 23.14 10.54 20.63
C CYS A 754 24.46 10.80 19.88
N GLY A 755 25.37 9.83 19.90
CA GLY A 755 26.51 9.80 18.97
C GLY A 755 26.10 9.27 17.59
N GLU A 756 27.05 9.28 16.65
CA GLU A 756 26.86 8.66 15.33
C GLU A 756 26.83 7.13 15.48
N ASN A 757 25.64 6.54 15.35
CA ASN A 757 25.47 5.09 15.32
C ASN A 757 25.01 4.67 13.92
N LYS A 758 25.49 3.50 13.46
CA LYS A 758 24.97 2.88 12.24
C LYS A 758 23.53 2.42 12.48
N ILE A 759 22.61 2.90 11.66
CA ILE A 759 21.23 2.44 11.63
C ILE A 759 21.20 1.15 10.79
N SER A 760 20.46 0.13 11.22
CA SER A 760 20.23 -1.06 10.38
C SER A 760 19.61 -0.62 9.04
N GLU A 761 20.21 -1.01 7.93
CA GLU A 761 19.79 -0.58 6.60
C GLU A 761 18.72 -1.51 5.98
N ASN A 762 18.21 -2.47 6.75
CA ASN A 762 17.21 -3.45 6.30
C ASN A 762 15.77 -2.89 6.33
N TRP A 763 14.80 -3.79 6.12
CA TRP A 763 13.38 -3.51 6.03
C TRP A 763 12.84 -2.75 7.26
N GLY A 764 11.78 -1.98 7.04
CA GLY A 764 11.09 -1.23 8.09
C GLY A 764 9.96 -0.38 7.53
N LYS A 765 8.99 -0.02 8.36
CA LYS A 765 7.85 0.81 7.97
C LYS A 765 7.88 2.11 8.77
N THR A 766 7.90 3.25 8.08
CA THR A 766 7.81 4.58 8.66
C THR A 766 6.42 5.14 8.41
N VAL A 767 5.70 5.50 9.47
CA VAL A 767 4.39 6.15 9.38
C VAL A 767 4.51 7.63 9.70
N ILE A 768 4.18 8.48 8.74
CA ILE A 768 4.13 9.94 8.91
C ILE A 768 2.74 10.33 9.43
N LEU A 769 2.72 10.99 10.59
CA LEU A 769 1.50 11.48 11.25
C LEU A 769 1.47 13.00 11.39
N GLY A 770 2.64 13.64 11.36
CA GLY A 770 2.77 15.09 11.46
C GLY A 770 2.38 15.78 10.16
N LEU A 771 1.75 16.95 10.29
CA LEU A 771 1.40 17.84 9.19
C LEU A 771 2.54 18.86 8.99
N GLU A 772 3.19 18.84 7.84
CA GLU A 772 4.18 19.86 7.46
C GLU A 772 3.50 20.96 6.64
N MET A 773 3.30 22.13 7.27
CA MET A 773 2.45 23.19 6.72
C MET A 773 3.12 24.00 5.62
N HIS A 774 4.45 24.06 5.59
CA HIS A 774 5.19 24.72 4.51
C HIS A 774 5.27 23.86 3.25
N ARG A 775 4.70 22.65 3.27
CA ARG A 775 4.76 21.66 2.19
C ARG A 775 6.18 21.44 1.66
N THR A 776 7.17 21.56 2.55
CA THR A 776 8.55 21.20 2.20
C THR A 776 8.57 19.71 1.85
N PRO A 777 9.03 19.34 0.64
CA PRO A 777 9.06 17.95 0.24
C PRO A 777 9.94 17.12 1.18
N LEU A 778 9.45 15.93 1.54
CA LEU A 778 10.24 14.92 2.22
C LEU A 778 11.26 14.34 1.24
N ALA A 779 12.54 14.56 1.51
CA ALA A 779 13.64 13.97 0.76
C ALA A 779 13.96 12.57 1.29
N ILE A 780 13.80 11.55 0.45
CA ILE A 780 14.03 10.14 0.79
C ILE A 780 15.21 9.62 -0.02
N ASN A 781 16.19 9.02 0.66
CA ASN A 781 17.24 8.26 -0.01
C ASN A 781 16.66 6.94 -0.57
N THR A 782 16.62 6.82 -1.89
CA THR A 782 15.98 5.70 -2.62
C THR A 782 16.64 4.35 -2.34
N SER A 783 17.93 4.32 -1.98
CA SER A 783 18.62 3.09 -1.59
C SER A 783 18.03 2.43 -0.34
N LEU A 784 17.45 3.24 0.57
CA LEU A 784 16.74 2.74 1.75
C LEU A 784 15.42 2.07 1.36
N LEU A 785 14.69 2.63 0.39
CA LEU A 785 13.47 2.01 -0.15
C LEU A 785 13.79 0.68 -0.81
N LEU A 786 14.83 0.63 -1.65
CA LEU A 786 15.28 -0.60 -2.31
C LEU A 786 15.65 -1.71 -1.32
N ARG A 787 16.10 -1.39 -0.11
CA ARG A 787 16.33 -2.41 0.94
C ARG A 787 15.05 -2.86 1.68
N GLY A 788 13.88 -2.52 1.15
CA GLY A 788 12.58 -2.96 1.66
C GLY A 788 11.94 -2.00 2.65
N ARG A 789 12.41 -0.75 2.75
CA ARG A 789 11.73 0.25 3.59
C ARG A 789 10.48 0.81 2.91
N SER A 790 9.49 1.12 3.72
CA SER A 790 8.24 1.73 3.28
C SER A 790 8.00 3.02 4.04
N VAL A 791 7.52 4.05 3.33
CA VAL A 791 7.04 5.30 3.92
C VAL A 791 5.58 5.45 3.55
N ILE A 792 4.74 5.59 4.56
CA ILE A 792 3.29 5.76 4.45
C ILE A 792 2.88 6.94 5.32
N GLY A 793 1.92 7.74 4.87
CA GLY A 793 1.27 8.71 5.74
C GLY A 793 -0.17 8.29 6.00
N CYS A 794 -0.74 8.82 7.09
CA CYS A 794 -2.17 8.67 7.31
C CYS A 794 -2.75 9.88 8.05
N LEU A 795 -3.98 10.24 7.69
CA LEU A 795 -4.83 11.12 8.47
C LEU A 795 -5.72 10.28 9.36
N PHE A 796 -5.94 10.73 10.59
CA PHE A 796 -6.83 10.06 11.54
C PHE A 796 -6.49 8.57 11.75
N GLY A 797 -5.20 8.22 11.64
CA GLY A 797 -4.72 6.87 11.87
C GLY A 797 -5.25 5.82 10.88
N GLY A 798 -5.79 6.22 9.73
CA GLY A 798 -6.49 5.30 8.83
C GLY A 798 -7.83 4.78 9.39
N LEU A 799 -8.34 5.36 10.49
CA LEU A 799 -9.64 4.97 11.06
C LEU A 799 -10.80 5.60 10.28
N LYS A 800 -11.90 4.86 10.18
CA LYS A 800 -13.20 5.31 9.71
C LYS A 800 -14.04 5.72 10.94
N PRO A 801 -14.37 7.02 11.10
CA PRO A 801 -14.99 7.52 12.33
C PRO A 801 -16.23 6.74 12.77
N LYS A 802 -17.19 6.49 11.86
CA LYS A 802 -18.48 5.92 12.26
C LYS A 802 -18.44 4.42 12.63
N SER A 803 -17.32 3.72 12.39
CA SER A 803 -17.13 2.34 12.85
C SER A 803 -16.13 2.25 14.00
N ASP A 804 -15.06 3.04 13.93
CA ASP A 804 -13.91 2.85 14.80
C ASP A 804 -14.01 3.65 16.10
N ILE A 805 -14.65 4.82 16.12
CA ILE A 805 -14.83 5.59 17.37
C ILE A 805 -15.69 4.80 18.38
N PRO A 806 -16.85 4.21 17.99
CA PRO A 806 -17.63 3.38 18.91
C PRO A 806 -16.82 2.17 19.43
N PHE A 807 -15.98 1.58 18.59
CA PHE A 807 -15.08 0.50 19.00
C PHE A 807 -14.04 0.95 20.04
N LEU A 808 -13.39 2.10 19.82
CA LEU A 808 -12.45 2.68 20.79
C LEU A 808 -13.14 3.04 22.11
N ALA A 809 -14.36 3.56 22.04
CA ALA A 809 -15.17 3.85 23.22
C ALA A 809 -15.46 2.57 24.03
N GLN A 810 -15.85 1.47 23.37
CA GLN A 810 -16.04 0.17 24.04
C GLN A 810 -14.75 -0.33 24.70
N LYS A 811 -13.59 -0.21 24.02
CA LYS A 811 -12.30 -0.57 24.60
C LYS A 811 -11.98 0.20 25.88
N TYR A 812 -12.29 1.50 25.91
CA TYR A 812 -12.14 2.29 27.13
C TYR A 812 -13.10 1.82 28.24
N LEU A 813 -14.38 1.60 27.93
CA LEU A 813 -15.36 1.12 28.92
C LEU A 813 -14.98 -0.26 29.51
N HIS A 814 -14.34 -1.11 28.72
CA HIS A 814 -13.78 -2.39 29.18
C HIS A 814 -12.41 -2.27 29.88
N LYS A 815 -11.91 -1.05 30.08
CA LYS A 815 -10.60 -0.75 30.70
C LYS A 815 -9.41 -1.33 29.92
N GLU A 816 -9.58 -1.53 28.62
CA GLU A 816 -8.51 -1.99 27.73
C GLU A 816 -7.72 -0.80 27.16
N LEU A 817 -8.33 0.38 27.06
CA LEU A 817 -7.71 1.59 26.52
C LEU A 817 -7.56 2.66 27.62
N ASN A 818 -6.37 3.24 27.77
CA ASN A 818 -6.13 4.35 28.68
C ASN A 818 -6.44 5.70 28.00
N LEU A 819 -7.57 6.33 28.35
CA LEU A 819 -7.87 7.72 27.98
C LEU A 819 -7.57 8.72 29.11
N ASP A 820 -7.47 8.23 30.36
CA ASP A 820 -7.29 9.07 31.54
C ASP A 820 -5.95 9.80 31.53
N GLY A 821 -4.87 9.09 31.20
CA GLY A 821 -3.51 9.64 31.22
C GLY A 821 -3.26 10.76 30.20
N PHE A 822 -4.19 11.01 29.26
CA PHE A 822 -4.05 12.09 28.28
C PHE A 822 -4.51 13.44 28.81
N ILE A 823 -5.45 13.46 29.77
CA ILE A 823 -5.98 14.71 30.32
C ILE A 823 -5.04 15.20 31.40
N THR A 824 -4.44 16.36 31.15
CA THR A 824 -3.50 16.99 32.09
C THR A 824 -4.08 18.23 32.75
N HIS A 825 -5.02 18.89 32.08
CA HIS A 825 -5.60 20.16 32.51
C HIS A 825 -7.09 20.22 32.15
N GLU A 826 -7.85 20.96 32.93
CA GLU A 826 -9.20 21.38 32.61
C GLU A 826 -9.33 22.89 32.86
N VAL A 827 -10.04 23.59 31.97
CA VAL A 827 -10.35 25.01 32.10
C VAL A 827 -11.81 25.26 31.71
N GLY A 828 -12.38 26.37 32.19
CA GLY A 828 -13.70 26.83 31.72
C GLY A 828 -13.59 27.52 30.36
N PHE A 829 -14.70 27.59 29.63
CA PHE A 829 -14.76 28.18 28.29
C PHE A 829 -14.26 29.63 28.22
N ARG A 830 -14.48 30.42 29.28
CA ARG A 830 -13.98 31.80 29.37
C ARG A 830 -12.45 31.91 29.42
N ASP A 831 -11.79 30.85 29.85
CA ASP A 831 -10.34 30.77 30.01
C ASP A 831 -9.68 30.01 28.86
N ILE A 832 -10.33 29.90 27.69
CA ILE A 832 -9.81 29.14 26.54
C ILE A 832 -8.39 29.56 26.12
N ASN A 833 -8.05 30.85 26.22
CA ASN A 833 -6.68 31.32 25.91
C ASN A 833 -5.63 30.71 26.86
N LYS A 834 -5.99 30.41 28.12
CA LYS A 834 -5.10 29.69 29.05
C LYS A 834 -4.82 28.27 28.57
N ALA A 835 -5.77 27.61 27.90
CA ALA A 835 -5.53 26.30 27.29
C ALA A 835 -4.50 26.40 26.15
N PHE A 836 -4.54 27.46 25.34
CA PHE A 836 -3.54 27.74 24.31
C PHE A 836 -2.16 27.96 24.94
N ASP A 837 -2.06 28.78 25.98
CA ASP A 837 -0.80 29.04 26.68
C ASP A 837 -0.20 27.74 27.25
N LEU A 838 -1.00 26.93 27.94
CA LEU A 838 -0.55 25.65 28.51
C LEU A 838 -0.01 24.68 27.44
N LEU A 839 -0.63 24.64 26.26
CA LEU A 839 -0.18 23.79 25.16
C LEU A 839 1.09 24.35 24.51
N LEU A 840 1.19 25.67 24.34
CA LEU A 840 2.36 26.35 23.78
C LEU A 840 3.60 26.25 24.68
N GLU A 841 3.41 26.30 25.99
CA GLU A 841 4.45 26.12 27.00
C GLU A 841 4.85 24.64 27.16
N GLY A 842 4.19 23.71 26.46
CA GLY A 842 4.45 22.27 26.55
C GLY A 842 4.03 21.64 27.88
N LYS A 843 3.22 22.34 28.69
CA LYS A 843 2.75 21.88 30.01
C LYS A 843 1.50 21.01 29.92
N SER A 844 0.75 21.08 28.83
CA SER A 844 -0.47 20.31 28.62
C SER A 844 -0.32 19.29 27.49
N LEU A 845 -0.71 18.03 27.73
CA LEU A 845 -0.93 17.05 26.66
C LEU A 845 -2.30 17.27 26.01
N ARG A 846 -3.35 17.17 26.83
CA ARG A 846 -4.70 17.61 26.52
C ARG A 846 -5.26 18.45 27.65
N CYS A 847 -5.89 19.54 27.22
CA CYS A 847 -6.65 20.45 28.06
C CYS A 847 -8.11 20.33 27.66
N ILE A 848 -8.97 19.93 28.61
CA ILE A 848 -10.43 19.93 28.40
C ILE A 848 -10.95 21.33 28.69
N ILE A 849 -11.78 21.83 27.80
CA ILE A 849 -12.48 23.10 27.92
C ILE A 849 -13.96 22.78 28.16
N ARG A 850 -14.44 23.06 29.37
CA ARG A 850 -15.83 22.85 29.77
C ARG A 850 -16.69 24.04 29.36
N MET A 851 -17.87 23.79 28.79
CA MET A 851 -18.74 24.83 28.22
C MET A 851 -19.72 25.48 29.22
N ASP A 852 -19.77 24.97 30.44
CA ASP A 852 -20.67 25.40 31.52
C ASP A 852 -20.23 26.70 32.23
#